data_AF-A0A336LV09-F1
#
_entry.id   AF-A0A336LV09-F1
#
_cell.length_a   1.000
_cell.length_b   1.000
_cell.length_c   1.000
_cell.angle_alpha   90.00
_cell.angle_beta   90.00
_cell.angle_gamma   90.00
#
_symmetry.space_group_name_H-M   'P 1'
#
loop_
_entity.id
_entity.type
_entity.pdbx_description
1 polymer ?
#
loop_
_entity_poly.entity_id
_entity_poly.type
_entity_poly.pdbx_seq_one_letter_code
_entity_poly.pdbx_strand_id
1 'polypeptide(L)'
;MDLLTVIVTIFLISASQTSGRPLFLFEEDPIEAFLDLTVSAKTHKLQLVWKNLEENEIITIKSGPENTSQILFEYQIGSSDGWIETEILYNYTQFRDLIDVNTACYGFYGYYKEIQTCMMAYPKWMQEMKSYIGDLRFREIFLPGAHDAAAYKSDFDPETGENLANKYVLTQDEDIRGELLAGVRYLDIRPAYYPVGTIKFWVNHGVSRVQPMEQVLQDVYDFVTETNEIVILDFHQFPVGFTSHEIHRNLVDFVNETIGDQIIDIKTGWDTTLNEIWQQSKRIILGYNDGTTISEYFPFTWPAIRHRWANVDEIEPLKEYLYRVNNDPITTMTPVSDMAQMTPTTNGVIIDKYKGLRTMADQSNPLVSEWYRYDLGSKANIVSLDFLRGTTQNIEISWFDLEIIPNGTITLTNGRLGERDTDALLQILPSEKSDWITTDVYYNYTHFRDSLDTNTNCYGFWVYYLNAYNHSIIYSSSCLRAYPRWMNEIKSHIKDYRFRDLFIPGTHDSASYRMGFDPRRNETLVSKYTLTQDEDIRGQLIHGIRYLDLRIGYYRRGEPQFWANHGISRQQPLEKVLRDIYDFVTETNEIVIVDFQEFPVGFGKTLTVHQNLIQYVKQTIGDMVLDLSDTWRSTFERIWAQPKRIILGYDHLSVVDEFHSFTWIATQQRWANTDNLTNLKKHLIRANDEGSIRFSPRPVTDMAELTPEPWGVISDRYGGLRKMADNTNKQISEWYFKEFGPTANIVAVDFFRGTTIVQTAIYWNVYRSQFRANNTRTDGIRFRGKR
;
A
#
# COMPACT_ATOMS: atom_id res chain seq x y z
N MET A 1 -20.33 12.27 -39.37
CA MET A 1 -21.23 12.68 -38.27
C MET A 1 -20.33 12.88 -37.08
N ASP A 2 -20.08 14.13 -36.73
CA ASP A 2 -18.98 14.48 -35.84
C ASP A 2 -19.45 14.39 -34.38
N LEU A 3 -19.52 13.16 -33.89
CA LEU A 3 -19.63 12.86 -32.47
C LEU A 3 -18.21 12.80 -31.89
N LEU A 4 -17.62 13.98 -31.70
CA LEU A 4 -16.51 14.18 -30.76
C LEU A 4 -17.08 14.00 -29.34
N THR A 5 -17.26 12.75 -28.94
CA THR A 5 -17.71 12.41 -27.59
C THR A 5 -16.63 12.85 -26.61
N VAL A 6 -16.95 13.86 -25.81
CA VAL A 6 -16.11 14.26 -24.69
C VAL A 6 -16.27 13.22 -23.59
N ILE A 7 -15.16 12.62 -23.16
CA ILE A 7 -15.14 11.51 -22.22
C ILE A 7 -14.26 11.88 -21.03
N VAL A 8 -14.80 11.70 -19.83
CA VAL A 8 -14.05 11.65 -18.56
C VAL A 8 -14.30 10.28 -17.92
N THR A 9 -13.24 9.56 -17.56
CA THR A 9 -13.31 8.20 -16.98
C THR A 9 -12.31 8.06 -15.84
N ILE A 10 -12.57 7.16 -14.89
CA ILE A 10 -11.71 6.91 -13.73
C ILE A 10 -11.01 5.54 -13.83
N PHE A 11 -9.69 5.48 -13.54
CA PHE A 11 -8.81 4.30 -13.72
C PHE A 11 -7.75 4.14 -12.60
N LEU A 12 -6.95 3.05 -12.64
CA LEU A 12 -6.08 2.49 -11.57
C LEU A 12 -4.96 1.54 -12.06
N ILE A 13 -3.68 1.94 -12.11
CA ILE A 13 -2.54 1.10 -12.60
C ILE A 13 -1.15 1.52 -12.01
N SER A 14 -0.13 0.63 -11.95
CA SER A 14 1.19 0.83 -11.28
C SER A 14 2.43 0.23 -12.03
N ALA A 15 3.72 0.38 -11.59
CA ALA A 15 4.96 -0.25 -12.19
C ALA A 15 6.34 -0.10 -11.39
N SER A 16 7.26 -1.10 -11.39
CA SER A 16 8.59 -1.07 -10.64
C SER A 16 9.64 -2.15 -11.10
N GLN A 17 10.88 -2.36 -10.57
CA GLN A 17 12.06 -1.50 -10.17
C GLN A 17 13.34 -2.35 -9.73
N THR A 18 14.60 -1.90 -10.00
CA THR A 18 15.94 -2.37 -9.46
C THR A 18 17.11 -1.42 -9.88
N SER A 19 18.34 -1.28 -9.32
CA SER A 19 18.96 -1.51 -7.97
C SER A 19 20.48 -1.05 -7.85
N GLY A 20 20.95 -0.25 -6.85
CA GLY A 20 22.42 0.06 -6.62
C GLY A 20 22.85 0.84 -5.33
N ARG A 21 24.14 0.78 -4.88
CA ARG A 21 24.70 1.10 -3.50
C ARG A 21 25.58 2.37 -3.30
N PRO A 22 25.51 3.07 -2.12
CA PRO A 22 26.45 4.20 -1.75
C PRO A 22 27.46 4.10 -0.57
N LEU A 23 27.99 5.30 -0.19
CA LEU A 23 29.06 5.64 0.75
C LEU A 23 28.79 7.05 1.35
N PHE A 24 29.06 7.31 2.63
CA PHE A 24 28.77 8.57 3.34
C PHE A 24 30.00 9.49 3.58
N LEU A 25 29.77 10.82 3.60
CA LEU A 25 30.63 11.87 4.17
C LEU A 25 29.74 13.04 4.67
N PHE A 26 30.19 13.77 5.69
CA PHE A 26 29.63 15.05 6.17
C PHE A 26 30.79 15.94 6.67
N GLU A 27 30.84 17.22 6.32
CA GLU A 27 31.74 18.24 6.89
C GLU A 27 31.00 19.59 7.08
N GLU A 28 31.60 20.53 7.82
CA GLU A 28 30.91 21.54 8.62
C GLU A 28 30.38 22.80 7.88
N ASP A 29 29.05 23.04 7.90
CA ASP A 29 28.42 24.36 8.20
C ASP A 29 26.90 24.22 8.50
N PRO A 30 26.20 25.23 9.07
CA PRO A 30 24.85 25.05 9.62
C PRO A 30 23.69 25.32 8.65
N ILE A 31 22.63 24.50 8.76
CA ILE A 31 21.41 24.50 7.92
C ILE A 31 21.72 24.11 6.45
N GLU A 32 22.26 22.90 6.28
CA GLU A 32 22.17 22.19 5.00
C GLU A 32 20.71 21.82 4.69
N ALA A 33 20.35 21.87 3.40
CA ALA A 33 19.03 21.53 2.91
C ALA A 33 18.67 20.05 3.19
N PHE A 34 17.51 19.83 3.79
CA PHE A 34 17.00 18.48 4.07
C PHE A 34 16.21 17.95 2.87
N LEU A 35 16.51 16.71 2.47
CA LEU A 35 15.90 16.00 1.35
C LEU A 35 15.81 14.51 1.73
N ASP A 36 14.64 13.90 1.64
CA ASP A 36 14.42 12.57 2.22
C ASP A 36 13.37 11.72 1.51
N LEU A 37 13.42 10.40 1.76
CA LEU A 37 12.49 9.40 1.21
C LEU A 37 11.67 8.70 2.29
N THR A 38 10.35 8.77 2.15
CA THR A 38 9.35 8.11 3.00
C THR A 38 8.46 7.21 2.15
N VAL A 39 7.56 6.46 2.79
CA VAL A 39 6.62 5.55 2.11
C VAL A 39 5.21 5.79 2.60
N SER A 40 4.30 6.02 1.66
CA SER A 40 2.87 6.08 1.93
C SER A 40 2.24 4.70 1.69
N ALA A 41 1.63 4.14 2.73
CA ALA A 41 0.80 2.94 2.61
C ALA A 41 -0.54 3.32 1.95
N LYS A 42 -0.54 3.41 0.61
CA LYS A 42 -1.72 3.87 -0.14
C LYS A 42 -2.90 2.91 0.00
N THR A 43 -3.96 3.44 0.58
CA THR A 43 -5.29 3.27 0.00
C THR A 43 -5.26 3.83 -1.44
N HIS A 44 -5.88 3.10 -2.34
CA HIS A 44 -5.89 3.30 -3.80
C HIS A 44 -6.30 4.74 -4.16
N LYS A 45 -5.58 5.39 -5.09
CA LYS A 45 -5.97 6.70 -5.61
C LYS A 45 -6.84 6.57 -6.85
N LEU A 46 -7.83 7.45 -6.99
CA LEU A 46 -8.59 7.59 -8.23
C LEU A 46 -7.76 8.35 -9.26
N GLN A 47 -7.62 7.83 -10.47
CA GLN A 47 -7.07 8.59 -11.60
C GLN A 47 -8.21 9.18 -12.43
N LEU A 48 -8.08 10.39 -12.95
CA LEU A 48 -8.97 10.96 -13.98
C LEU A 48 -8.29 10.86 -15.34
N VAL A 49 -9.00 10.38 -16.36
CA VAL A 49 -8.56 10.39 -17.77
C VAL A 49 -9.57 11.19 -18.59
N TRP A 50 -9.09 12.12 -19.41
CA TRP A 50 -9.91 12.99 -20.26
C TRP A 50 -9.38 13.09 -21.70
N LYS A 51 -10.27 13.48 -22.62
CA LYS A 51 -9.96 13.69 -24.05
C LYS A 51 -10.86 14.76 -24.68
N ASN A 52 -10.30 15.55 -25.60
CA ASN A 52 -10.98 16.67 -26.26
C ASN A 52 -11.56 17.72 -25.31
N LEU A 53 -10.91 17.97 -24.15
CA LEU A 53 -11.26 19.11 -23.29
C LEU A 53 -10.55 20.38 -23.76
N GLU A 54 -10.98 21.53 -23.26
CA GLU A 54 -10.33 22.82 -23.51
C GLU A 54 -9.22 23.07 -22.47
N GLU A 55 -8.07 23.54 -22.93
CA GLU A 55 -6.94 23.91 -22.06
C GLU A 55 -7.30 25.10 -21.16
N ASN A 56 -6.87 25.06 -19.91
CA ASN A 56 -7.15 26.01 -18.83
C ASN A 56 -8.58 25.97 -18.23
N GLU A 57 -9.47 25.12 -18.73
CA GLU A 57 -10.71 24.77 -18.02
C GLU A 57 -10.42 23.83 -16.83
N ILE A 58 -11.43 23.58 -15.99
CA ILE A 58 -11.29 22.79 -14.75
C ILE A 58 -12.10 21.49 -14.83
N ILE A 59 -11.48 20.37 -14.46
CA ILE A 59 -12.15 19.13 -14.06
C ILE A 59 -12.24 19.04 -12.53
N THR A 60 -13.33 18.50 -12.00
CA THR A 60 -13.49 18.29 -10.54
C THR A 60 -13.98 16.88 -10.24
N ILE A 61 -13.71 16.36 -9.04
CA ILE A 61 -14.43 15.21 -8.45
C ILE A 61 -15.23 15.69 -7.25
N LYS A 62 -16.45 15.17 -7.08
CA LYS A 62 -17.32 15.40 -5.93
C LYS A 62 -17.73 14.09 -5.25
N SER A 63 -18.16 14.19 -3.99
CA SER A 63 -18.63 13.10 -3.14
C SER A 63 -20.03 12.56 -3.46
N GLY A 64 -20.63 12.95 -4.58
CA GLY A 64 -22.03 12.70 -4.90
C GLY A 64 -22.46 13.34 -6.22
N PRO A 65 -23.65 12.97 -6.73
CA PRO A 65 -24.16 13.42 -8.03
C PRO A 65 -24.85 14.79 -7.97
N GLU A 66 -25.10 15.35 -6.78
CA GLU A 66 -25.82 16.60 -6.61
C GLU A 66 -24.90 17.83 -6.68
N ASN A 67 -25.42 18.99 -7.10
CA ASN A 67 -24.68 20.27 -7.04
C ASN A 67 -24.31 20.72 -5.61
N THR A 68 -24.94 20.12 -4.61
CA THR A 68 -24.69 20.24 -3.16
C THR A 68 -23.53 19.37 -2.66
N SER A 69 -23.01 18.46 -3.47
CA SER A 69 -21.98 17.49 -3.08
C SER A 69 -20.62 18.16 -2.84
N GLN A 70 -19.87 17.69 -1.86
CA GLN A 70 -18.54 18.22 -1.54
C GLN A 70 -17.58 17.98 -2.72
N ILE A 71 -16.88 19.03 -3.16
CA ILE A 71 -15.73 18.90 -4.06
C ILE A 71 -14.57 18.26 -3.29
N LEU A 72 -14.02 17.19 -3.85
CA LEU A 72 -12.96 16.37 -3.28
C LEU A 72 -11.61 16.57 -3.97
N PHE A 73 -11.61 17.00 -5.24
CA PHE A 73 -10.42 17.30 -6.05
C PHE A 73 -10.80 18.24 -7.19
N GLU A 74 -9.87 19.11 -7.59
CA GLU A 74 -9.98 19.99 -8.76
C GLU A 74 -8.64 20.00 -9.51
N TYR A 75 -8.68 20.05 -10.85
CA TYR A 75 -7.48 20.15 -11.68
C TYR A 75 -7.71 21.03 -12.90
N GLN A 76 -6.77 21.93 -13.17
CA GLN A 76 -6.77 22.77 -14.38
C GLN A 76 -6.10 22.02 -15.54
N ILE A 77 -6.80 21.94 -16.66
CA ILE A 77 -6.41 21.12 -17.81
C ILE A 77 -5.21 21.74 -18.53
N GLY A 78 -4.05 21.07 -18.47
CA GLY A 78 -2.82 21.50 -19.16
C GLY A 78 -2.72 21.11 -20.64
N SER A 79 -3.58 20.20 -21.12
CA SER A 79 -3.61 19.68 -22.50
C SER A 79 -4.99 19.11 -22.82
N SER A 80 -5.46 19.20 -24.08
CA SER A 80 -6.81 18.75 -24.46
C SER A 80 -7.10 17.29 -24.11
N ASP A 81 -6.06 16.48 -24.12
CA ASP A 81 -6.03 15.06 -23.84
C ASP A 81 -5.03 14.84 -22.71
N GLY A 82 -5.36 13.96 -21.76
CA GLY A 82 -4.46 13.68 -20.64
C GLY A 82 -5.08 12.84 -19.55
N TRP A 83 -4.32 12.65 -18.48
CA TRP A 83 -4.77 12.02 -17.25
C TRP A 83 -4.04 12.61 -16.04
N ILE A 84 -4.58 12.38 -14.84
CA ILE A 84 -3.92 12.71 -13.57
C ILE A 84 -4.32 11.73 -12.48
N GLU A 85 -3.37 11.29 -11.66
CA GLU A 85 -3.68 10.63 -10.40
C GLU A 85 -4.10 11.67 -9.35
N THR A 86 -5.29 11.50 -8.76
CA THR A 86 -5.85 12.45 -7.80
C THR A 86 -5.50 12.06 -6.37
N GLU A 87 -5.44 13.03 -5.45
CA GLU A 87 -5.23 12.75 -4.02
C GLU A 87 -6.40 12.00 -3.33
N ILE A 88 -7.46 11.62 -4.07
CA ILE A 88 -8.62 10.94 -3.51
C ILE A 88 -8.34 9.45 -3.31
N LEU A 89 -8.18 9.08 -2.04
CA LEU A 89 -8.01 7.72 -1.54
C LEU A 89 -9.36 6.97 -1.41
N TYR A 90 -9.46 5.75 -1.93
CA TYR A 90 -10.59 4.82 -1.75
C TYR A 90 -10.17 3.43 -1.19
N ASN A 91 -11.07 2.80 -0.41
CA ASN A 91 -10.88 1.42 0.06
C ASN A 91 -11.49 0.43 -0.96
N TYR A 92 -10.66 -0.48 -1.48
CA TYR A 92 -11.02 -1.43 -2.54
C TYR A 92 -11.96 -2.55 -2.12
N THR A 93 -12.01 -2.95 -0.85
CA THR A 93 -13.02 -3.93 -0.41
C THR A 93 -14.28 -3.26 0.12
N GLN A 94 -14.23 -2.01 0.59
CA GLN A 94 -15.46 -1.22 0.63
C GLN A 94 -16.06 -1.08 -0.79
N PHE A 95 -15.25 -0.88 -1.82
CA PHE A 95 -15.71 -0.90 -3.22
C PHE A 95 -16.25 -2.29 -3.61
N ARG A 96 -15.44 -3.36 -3.57
CA ARG A 96 -15.84 -4.74 -3.92
C ARG A 96 -17.11 -5.22 -3.21
N ASP A 97 -17.22 -4.98 -1.90
CA ASP A 97 -18.36 -5.44 -1.09
C ASP A 97 -19.59 -4.52 -1.21
N LEU A 98 -19.44 -3.34 -1.82
CA LEU A 98 -20.54 -2.49 -2.29
C LEU A 98 -20.94 -2.79 -3.75
N ILE A 99 -20.10 -3.47 -4.54
CA ILE A 99 -20.43 -3.81 -5.93
C ILE A 99 -21.41 -4.99 -5.95
N ASP A 100 -22.67 -4.65 -6.18
CA ASP A 100 -23.71 -5.60 -6.54
C ASP A 100 -24.14 -5.41 -8.01
N VAL A 101 -25.05 -6.26 -8.48
CA VAL A 101 -25.58 -6.19 -9.84
C VAL A 101 -26.49 -4.98 -10.10
N ASN A 102 -26.69 -4.09 -9.12
CA ASN A 102 -27.63 -2.96 -9.21
C ASN A 102 -26.95 -1.59 -9.07
N THR A 103 -25.70 -1.56 -8.60
CA THR A 103 -25.00 -0.31 -8.29
C THR A 103 -24.09 0.10 -9.46
N ALA A 104 -24.39 1.25 -10.07
CA ALA A 104 -23.69 1.75 -11.24
C ALA A 104 -22.57 2.76 -10.91
N CYS A 105 -22.78 3.64 -9.92
CA CYS A 105 -21.83 4.69 -9.51
C CYS A 105 -21.44 4.55 -8.02
N TYR A 106 -20.15 4.76 -7.73
CA TYR A 106 -19.56 4.47 -6.42
C TYR A 106 -18.89 5.69 -5.80
N GLY A 107 -19.66 6.50 -5.07
CA GLY A 107 -19.17 7.56 -4.14
C GLY A 107 -18.45 8.77 -4.75
N PHE A 108 -17.90 8.65 -5.96
CA PHE A 108 -17.05 9.64 -6.59
C PHE A 108 -17.58 10.01 -7.97
N TYR A 109 -17.80 11.30 -8.20
CA TYR A 109 -18.43 11.83 -9.41
C TYR A 109 -17.55 12.90 -10.05
N GLY A 110 -17.06 12.64 -11.26
CA GLY A 110 -16.26 13.60 -12.03
C GLY A 110 -17.15 14.60 -12.77
N TYR A 111 -16.71 15.85 -12.89
CA TYR A 111 -17.43 16.92 -13.61
C TYR A 111 -16.49 17.74 -14.50
N TYR A 112 -16.99 18.14 -15.66
CA TYR A 112 -16.39 19.14 -16.57
C TYR A 112 -17.51 19.91 -17.26
N LYS A 113 -17.62 21.23 -17.05
CA LYS A 113 -18.73 22.06 -17.55
C LYS A 113 -20.09 21.44 -17.19
N GLU A 114 -20.89 21.02 -18.18
CA GLU A 114 -22.19 20.33 -17.98
C GLU A 114 -22.07 18.79 -17.97
N ILE A 115 -20.88 18.24 -18.18
CA ILE A 115 -20.62 16.80 -18.24
C ILE A 115 -20.39 16.25 -16.83
N GLN A 116 -21.04 15.13 -16.52
CA GLN A 116 -20.87 14.37 -15.27
C GLN A 116 -20.53 12.92 -15.59
N THR A 117 -19.62 12.34 -14.80
CA THR A 117 -19.19 10.93 -14.83
C THR A 117 -19.09 10.41 -13.39
N CYS A 118 -18.78 9.13 -13.19
CA CYS A 118 -18.54 8.57 -11.86
C CYS A 118 -17.54 7.40 -11.89
N MET A 119 -17.05 6.99 -10.72
CA MET A 119 -16.38 5.70 -10.58
C MET A 119 -17.44 4.60 -10.79
N MET A 120 -17.27 3.78 -11.81
CA MET A 120 -18.30 2.83 -12.27
C MET A 120 -17.92 1.37 -11.98
N ALA A 121 -18.93 0.55 -11.76
CA ALA A 121 -18.89 -0.87 -12.09
C ALA A 121 -19.75 -1.11 -13.32
N TYR A 122 -19.57 -2.25 -14.00
CA TYR A 122 -20.22 -2.53 -15.27
C TYR A 122 -20.98 -3.88 -15.22
N PRO A 123 -21.88 -4.10 -14.24
CA PRO A 123 -22.53 -5.40 -14.05
C PRO A 123 -23.55 -5.75 -15.16
N LYS A 124 -24.12 -4.75 -15.85
CA LYS A 124 -25.22 -4.91 -16.83
C LYS A 124 -24.96 -4.14 -18.13
N TRP A 125 -23.70 -3.83 -18.44
CA TRP A 125 -23.34 -2.90 -19.51
C TRP A 125 -23.84 -3.32 -20.89
N MET A 126 -23.92 -4.63 -21.18
CA MET A 126 -24.40 -5.08 -22.49
C MET A 126 -25.93 -4.92 -22.60
N GLN A 127 -26.71 -5.20 -21.54
CA GLN A 127 -28.14 -4.87 -21.47
C GLN A 127 -28.39 -3.36 -21.54
N GLU A 128 -27.59 -2.55 -20.84
CA GLU A 128 -27.72 -1.09 -20.81
C GLU A 128 -27.43 -0.48 -22.19
N MET A 129 -26.41 -0.98 -22.90
CA MET A 129 -26.08 -0.55 -24.26
C MET A 129 -26.83 -1.32 -25.36
N LYS A 130 -27.83 -2.15 -25.03
CA LYS A 130 -28.53 -3.05 -25.97
C LYS A 130 -29.09 -2.38 -27.21
N SER A 131 -29.58 -1.14 -27.11
CA SER A 131 -30.07 -0.36 -28.27
C SER A 131 -28.96 0.13 -29.21
N TYR A 132 -27.70 0.02 -28.82
CA TYR A 132 -26.52 0.45 -29.59
C TYR A 132 -25.70 -0.74 -30.09
N ILE A 133 -25.51 -1.77 -29.25
CA ILE A 133 -24.69 -2.94 -29.57
C ILE A 133 -25.51 -4.16 -30.05
N GLY A 134 -26.84 -4.14 -29.91
CA GLY A 134 -27.67 -5.32 -30.11
C GLY A 134 -27.58 -5.94 -31.52
N ASP A 135 -27.38 -5.12 -32.55
CA ASP A 135 -27.26 -5.59 -33.94
C ASP A 135 -25.80 -5.93 -34.33
N LEU A 136 -24.83 -5.74 -33.43
CA LEU A 136 -23.45 -6.21 -33.62
C LEU A 136 -23.39 -7.73 -33.44
N ARG A 137 -22.53 -8.39 -34.24
CA ARG A 137 -22.23 -9.82 -34.09
C ARG A 137 -21.12 -10.04 -33.05
N PHE A 138 -20.99 -11.26 -32.54
CA PHE A 138 -20.00 -11.55 -31.49
C PHE A 138 -18.53 -11.28 -31.87
N ARG A 139 -18.20 -11.26 -33.17
CA ARG A 139 -16.88 -10.87 -33.71
C ARG A 139 -16.69 -9.35 -33.91
N GLU A 140 -17.77 -8.57 -33.83
CA GLU A 140 -17.84 -7.14 -34.17
C GLU A 140 -17.95 -6.24 -32.93
N ILE A 141 -18.30 -6.82 -31.78
CA ILE A 141 -18.21 -6.15 -30.48
C ILE A 141 -16.78 -6.22 -29.93
N PHE A 142 -16.34 -5.14 -29.29
CA PHE A 142 -15.13 -5.10 -28.48
C PHE A 142 -15.50 -5.41 -27.01
N LEU A 143 -14.92 -6.47 -26.46
CA LEU A 143 -15.13 -7.00 -25.10
C LEU A 143 -13.82 -6.94 -24.28
N PRO A 144 -13.88 -6.56 -23.00
CA PRO A 144 -12.79 -6.83 -22.05
C PRO A 144 -12.79 -8.31 -21.63
N GLY A 145 -11.60 -8.89 -21.56
CA GLY A 145 -11.33 -10.26 -21.15
C GLY A 145 -10.31 -10.36 -20.01
N ALA A 146 -10.24 -11.53 -19.38
CA ALA A 146 -9.25 -11.88 -18.37
C ALA A 146 -8.40 -13.07 -18.83
N HIS A 147 -7.07 -12.95 -18.77
CA HIS A 147 -6.13 -14.02 -19.08
C HIS A 147 -5.89 -14.92 -17.86
N ASP A 148 -5.88 -16.24 -18.08
CA ASP A 148 -5.83 -17.27 -17.01
C ASP A 148 -6.82 -16.94 -15.87
N ALA A 149 -8.06 -16.52 -16.19
CA ALA A 149 -8.96 -15.78 -15.29
C ALA A 149 -9.06 -16.37 -13.87
N ALA A 150 -9.25 -17.68 -13.73
CA ALA A 150 -9.35 -18.32 -12.41
C ALA A 150 -8.01 -18.45 -11.64
N ALA A 151 -6.92 -17.84 -12.10
CA ALA A 151 -5.64 -17.77 -11.40
C ALA A 151 -5.56 -16.56 -10.44
N TYR A 152 -6.66 -16.32 -9.72
CA TYR A 152 -6.68 -15.59 -8.46
C TYR A 152 -6.58 -16.56 -7.27
N LYS A 153 -6.58 -16.02 -6.06
CA LYS A 153 -6.74 -16.78 -4.82
C LYS A 153 -7.55 -15.95 -3.82
N SER A 154 -8.70 -16.48 -3.42
CA SER A 154 -9.61 -15.89 -2.42
C SER A 154 -8.90 -15.51 -1.11
N ASP A 155 -7.96 -16.34 -0.67
CA ASP A 155 -7.13 -16.12 0.52
C ASP A 155 -5.70 -15.62 0.20
N PHE A 156 -5.43 -15.07 -0.99
CA PHE A 156 -4.09 -14.53 -1.29
C PHE A 156 -3.85 -13.21 -0.59
N ASP A 157 -2.96 -13.22 0.38
CA ASP A 157 -2.35 -12.04 0.96
C ASP A 157 -0.97 -11.82 0.30
N PRO A 158 -0.72 -10.72 -0.42
CA PRO A 158 0.61 -10.42 -0.97
C PRO A 158 1.68 -10.09 0.09
N GLU A 159 1.33 -9.95 1.38
CA GLU A 159 2.28 -9.76 2.48
C GLU A 159 2.80 -11.06 3.12
N THR A 160 2.10 -12.18 2.92
CA THR A 160 2.45 -13.50 3.51
C THR A 160 2.39 -14.68 2.52
N GLY A 161 1.77 -14.50 1.35
CA GLY A 161 1.58 -15.52 0.33
C GLY A 161 2.64 -15.54 -0.76
N GLU A 162 3.55 -14.56 -0.86
CA GLU A 162 4.58 -14.54 -1.92
C GLU A 162 5.64 -15.64 -1.72
N ASN A 163 5.47 -16.74 -2.44
CA ASN A 163 6.59 -17.57 -2.88
C ASN A 163 6.76 -17.40 -4.40
N LEU A 164 7.93 -17.81 -4.93
CA LEU A 164 8.26 -17.66 -6.35
C LEU A 164 7.22 -18.30 -7.28
N ALA A 165 6.52 -19.34 -6.83
CA ALA A 165 5.42 -19.92 -7.59
C ALA A 165 4.25 -18.93 -7.67
N ASN A 166 3.70 -18.43 -6.55
CA ASN A 166 2.55 -17.52 -6.57
C ASN A 166 2.81 -16.24 -7.39
N LYS A 167 4.02 -15.66 -7.31
CA LYS A 167 4.46 -14.52 -8.14
C LYS A 167 4.32 -14.74 -9.66
N TYR A 168 4.44 -15.98 -10.13
CA TYR A 168 4.41 -16.37 -11.53
C TYR A 168 3.30 -17.38 -11.85
N VAL A 169 2.32 -17.51 -10.96
CA VAL A 169 1.14 -18.37 -11.11
C VAL A 169 -0.14 -17.56 -11.07
N LEU A 170 -0.21 -16.49 -10.26
CA LEU A 170 -1.40 -15.66 -10.23
C LEU A 170 -1.40 -14.63 -11.37
N THR A 171 -2.57 -14.40 -11.96
CA THR A 171 -2.80 -13.39 -13.02
C THR A 171 -3.93 -12.42 -12.70
N GLN A 172 -4.74 -12.62 -11.65
CA GLN A 172 -5.86 -11.73 -11.31
C GLN A 172 -5.91 -11.41 -9.80
N ASP A 173 -6.36 -10.19 -9.47
CA ASP A 173 -6.56 -9.67 -8.10
C ASP A 173 -8.01 -9.81 -7.60
N GLU A 174 -8.98 -9.94 -8.51
CA GLU A 174 -10.41 -10.20 -8.24
C GLU A 174 -10.70 -11.72 -8.27
N ASP A 175 -11.90 -12.13 -7.87
CA ASP A 175 -12.46 -13.45 -8.26
C ASP A 175 -13.30 -13.33 -9.54
N ILE A 176 -13.77 -14.47 -10.09
CA ILE A 176 -14.58 -14.49 -11.33
C ILE A 176 -15.78 -13.54 -11.24
N ARG A 177 -16.44 -13.47 -10.08
CA ARG A 177 -17.59 -12.59 -9.88
C ARG A 177 -17.16 -11.13 -9.86
N GLY A 178 -16.07 -10.80 -9.18
CA GLY A 178 -15.44 -9.47 -9.21
C GLY A 178 -15.06 -9.01 -10.62
N GLU A 179 -14.45 -9.88 -11.43
CA GLU A 179 -14.13 -9.61 -12.85
C GLU A 179 -15.38 -9.32 -13.69
N LEU A 180 -16.41 -10.16 -13.59
CA LEU A 180 -17.66 -9.99 -14.33
C LEU A 180 -18.40 -8.71 -13.92
N LEU A 181 -18.41 -8.37 -12.62
CA LEU A 181 -18.93 -7.10 -12.11
C LEU A 181 -18.08 -5.88 -12.53
N ALA A 182 -16.77 -6.06 -12.70
CA ALA A 182 -15.87 -5.06 -13.28
C ALA A 182 -16.14 -4.79 -14.78
N GLY A 183 -16.82 -5.71 -15.47
CA GLY A 183 -17.25 -5.57 -16.86
C GLY A 183 -16.72 -6.65 -17.80
N VAL A 184 -15.88 -7.58 -17.33
CA VAL A 184 -15.31 -8.69 -18.13
C VAL A 184 -16.43 -9.54 -18.73
N ARG A 185 -16.30 -9.94 -20.00
CA ARG A 185 -17.26 -10.85 -20.67
C ARG A 185 -16.59 -12.04 -21.36
N TYR A 186 -15.27 -12.17 -21.25
CA TYR A 186 -14.48 -13.30 -21.72
C TYR A 186 -13.54 -13.80 -20.62
N LEU A 187 -13.62 -15.09 -20.29
CA LEU A 187 -12.83 -15.75 -19.25
C LEU A 187 -12.00 -16.88 -19.89
N ASP A 188 -10.68 -16.72 -19.91
CA ASP A 188 -9.73 -17.73 -20.37
C ASP A 188 -9.45 -18.75 -19.24
N ILE A 189 -9.96 -19.97 -19.39
CA ILE A 189 -9.89 -21.02 -18.38
C ILE A 189 -9.04 -22.18 -18.88
N ARG A 190 -8.19 -22.73 -17.99
CA ARG A 190 -7.32 -23.88 -18.29
C ARG A 190 -7.68 -25.10 -17.41
N PRO A 191 -8.59 -25.99 -17.84
CA PRO A 191 -9.00 -27.13 -17.03
C PRO A 191 -7.87 -28.11 -16.73
N ALA A 192 -7.84 -28.61 -15.50
CA ALA A 192 -6.91 -29.62 -15.01
C ALA A 192 -7.63 -30.76 -14.29
N TYR A 193 -7.15 -31.99 -14.49
CA TYR A 193 -7.71 -33.20 -13.90
C TYR A 193 -6.74 -33.84 -12.91
N TYR A 194 -7.25 -34.15 -11.72
CA TYR A 194 -6.50 -34.80 -10.64
C TYR A 194 -7.23 -36.09 -10.21
N PRO A 195 -6.73 -37.30 -10.58
CA PRO A 195 -7.40 -38.55 -10.27
C PRO A 195 -7.43 -38.88 -8.77
N VAL A 196 -6.49 -38.33 -7.99
CA VAL A 196 -6.35 -38.54 -6.53
C VAL A 196 -6.92 -37.34 -5.77
N GLY A 197 -7.75 -37.60 -4.76
CA GLY A 197 -8.49 -36.59 -4.00
C GLY A 197 -10.00 -36.66 -4.23
N THR A 198 -10.76 -35.80 -3.56
CA THR A 198 -12.22 -35.67 -3.73
C THR A 198 -12.57 -34.86 -4.98
N ILE A 199 -12.13 -33.60 -5.03
CA ILE A 199 -12.32 -32.68 -6.17
C ILE A 199 -11.42 -33.11 -7.34
N LYS A 200 -12.04 -33.55 -8.45
CA LYS A 200 -11.33 -34.05 -9.65
C LYS A 200 -10.94 -32.94 -10.62
N PHE A 201 -11.85 -31.99 -10.88
CA PHE A 201 -11.65 -30.91 -11.83
C PHE A 201 -11.28 -29.60 -11.13
N TRP A 202 -10.21 -29.00 -11.63
CA TRP A 202 -9.66 -27.74 -11.16
C TRP A 202 -9.39 -26.84 -12.37
N VAL A 203 -9.19 -25.55 -12.13
CA VAL A 203 -8.46 -24.68 -13.05
C VAL A 203 -7.01 -24.61 -12.59
N ASN A 204 -6.11 -24.53 -13.57
CA ASN A 204 -4.68 -24.34 -13.38
C ASN A 204 -4.22 -23.05 -14.05
N HIS A 205 -3.05 -22.55 -13.65
CA HIS A 205 -2.17 -21.82 -14.55
C HIS A 205 -0.87 -22.63 -14.70
N GLY A 206 -0.61 -23.11 -15.93
CA GLY A 206 0.43 -24.10 -16.21
C GLY A 206 0.26 -25.38 -15.38
N VAL A 207 1.33 -25.82 -14.71
CA VAL A 207 1.29 -27.00 -13.82
C VAL A 207 0.68 -26.71 -12.44
N SER A 208 0.43 -25.44 -12.12
CA SER A 208 0.02 -24.99 -10.78
C SER A 208 -1.50 -24.95 -10.65
N ARG A 209 -2.00 -25.65 -9.64
CA ARG A 209 -3.43 -25.76 -9.34
C ARG A 209 -3.93 -24.55 -8.56
N VAL A 210 -4.92 -23.83 -9.10
CA VAL A 210 -5.42 -22.57 -8.52
C VAL A 210 -6.79 -22.74 -7.86
N GLN A 211 -7.86 -23.03 -8.63
CA GLN A 211 -9.25 -23.02 -8.13
C GLN A 211 -10.01 -24.32 -8.44
N PRO A 212 -10.97 -24.75 -7.59
CA PRO A 212 -11.93 -25.79 -7.96
C PRO A 212 -12.77 -25.35 -9.17
N MET A 213 -12.99 -26.24 -10.14
CA MET A 213 -13.79 -25.90 -11.32
C MET A 213 -15.25 -25.55 -10.95
N GLU A 214 -15.79 -26.20 -9.92
CA GLU A 214 -17.15 -26.00 -9.41
C GLU A 214 -17.44 -24.54 -9.04
N GLN A 215 -16.52 -23.86 -8.34
CA GLN A 215 -16.67 -22.46 -7.95
C GLN A 215 -16.71 -21.54 -9.19
N VAL A 216 -15.75 -21.73 -10.11
CA VAL A 216 -15.64 -20.93 -11.34
C VAL A 216 -16.90 -21.05 -12.20
N LEU A 217 -17.53 -22.23 -12.25
CA LEU A 217 -18.80 -22.43 -12.95
C LEU A 217 -19.96 -21.74 -12.23
N GLN A 218 -20.03 -21.83 -10.90
CA GLN A 218 -21.09 -21.21 -10.10
C GLN A 218 -21.04 -19.68 -10.15
N ASP A 219 -19.85 -19.07 -10.06
CA ASP A 219 -19.68 -17.61 -10.12
C ASP A 219 -20.22 -17.02 -11.44
N VAL A 220 -19.99 -17.71 -12.57
CA VAL A 220 -20.53 -17.33 -13.88
C VAL A 220 -22.04 -17.55 -13.94
N TYR A 221 -22.54 -18.67 -13.41
CA TYR A 221 -23.98 -19.00 -13.39
C TYR A 221 -24.79 -17.96 -12.62
N ASP A 222 -24.37 -17.63 -11.41
CA ASP A 222 -25.02 -16.64 -10.56
C ASP A 222 -24.99 -15.27 -11.25
N PHE A 223 -23.83 -14.87 -11.81
CA PHE A 223 -23.72 -13.60 -12.53
C PHE A 223 -24.67 -13.53 -13.74
N VAL A 224 -24.72 -14.53 -14.63
CA VAL A 224 -25.58 -14.44 -15.83
C VAL A 224 -27.07 -14.52 -15.52
N THR A 225 -27.46 -15.24 -14.45
CA THR A 225 -28.87 -15.34 -14.04
C THR A 225 -29.36 -14.08 -13.32
N GLU A 226 -28.48 -13.37 -12.60
CA GLU A 226 -28.78 -12.07 -11.97
C GLU A 226 -28.78 -10.88 -12.95
N THR A 227 -27.97 -10.93 -14.01
CA THR A 227 -27.71 -9.78 -14.90
C THR A 227 -28.33 -9.89 -16.29
N ASN A 228 -28.58 -11.12 -16.78
CA ASN A 228 -28.92 -11.42 -18.17
C ASN A 228 -27.84 -10.99 -19.19
N GLU A 229 -26.61 -10.70 -18.75
CA GLU A 229 -25.44 -10.49 -19.62
C GLU A 229 -25.02 -11.79 -20.32
N ILE A 230 -24.16 -11.70 -21.35
CA ILE A 230 -23.65 -12.88 -22.07
C ILE A 230 -22.16 -13.04 -21.74
N VAL A 231 -21.74 -14.23 -21.30
CA VAL A 231 -20.35 -14.52 -20.91
C VAL A 231 -19.78 -15.63 -21.78
N ILE A 232 -18.57 -15.41 -22.30
CA ILE A 232 -17.77 -16.45 -22.98
C ILE A 232 -16.84 -17.08 -21.94
N LEU A 233 -17.01 -18.39 -21.73
CA LEU A 233 -16.19 -19.23 -20.86
C LEU A 233 -15.35 -20.15 -21.75
N ASP A 234 -14.05 -19.87 -21.91
CA ASP A 234 -13.22 -20.48 -22.93
C ASP A 234 -12.23 -21.49 -22.32
N PHE A 235 -12.51 -22.79 -22.48
CA PHE A 235 -11.63 -23.87 -22.01
C PHE A 235 -10.47 -24.07 -23.00
N HIS A 236 -9.45 -23.23 -22.87
CA HIS A 236 -8.46 -23.02 -23.93
C HIS A 236 -7.25 -23.97 -23.88
N GLN A 237 -6.78 -24.39 -22.71
CA GLN A 237 -5.69 -25.38 -22.59
C GLN A 237 -5.96 -26.38 -21.47
N PHE A 238 -5.42 -27.59 -21.61
CA PHE A 238 -5.63 -28.70 -20.68
C PHE A 238 -4.30 -29.13 -20.03
N PRO A 239 -3.62 -28.27 -19.26
CA PRO A 239 -2.20 -28.42 -18.94
C PRO A 239 -1.84 -29.60 -18.04
N VAL A 240 -2.79 -30.16 -17.28
CA VAL A 240 -2.55 -31.28 -16.36
C VAL A 240 -3.67 -32.31 -16.43
N GLY A 241 -3.29 -33.58 -16.57
CA GLY A 241 -4.16 -34.73 -16.28
C GLY A 241 -5.07 -35.22 -17.41
N PHE A 242 -5.24 -34.47 -18.50
CA PHE A 242 -6.06 -34.88 -19.66
C PHE A 242 -5.31 -35.89 -20.56
N THR A 243 -5.04 -37.08 -20.01
CA THR A 243 -4.29 -38.15 -20.69
C THR A 243 -5.14 -39.07 -21.57
N SER A 244 -6.47 -38.90 -21.57
CA SER A 244 -7.37 -39.66 -22.44
C SER A 244 -8.67 -38.88 -22.72
N HIS A 245 -9.31 -39.21 -23.84
CA HIS A 245 -10.57 -38.58 -24.27
C HIS A 245 -11.74 -38.78 -23.28
N GLU A 246 -11.69 -39.85 -22.49
CA GLU A 246 -12.65 -40.12 -21.42
C GLU A 246 -12.64 -39.03 -20.33
N ILE A 247 -11.51 -38.37 -20.11
CA ILE A 247 -11.38 -37.29 -19.13
C ILE A 247 -12.00 -35.99 -19.67
N HIS A 248 -11.94 -35.76 -20.98
CA HIS A 248 -12.70 -34.68 -21.65
C HIS A 248 -14.20 -34.91 -21.54
N ARG A 249 -14.69 -36.14 -21.78
CA ARG A 249 -16.10 -36.50 -21.55
C ARG A 249 -16.56 -36.20 -20.13
N ASN A 250 -15.84 -36.74 -19.14
CA ASN A 250 -16.15 -36.53 -17.73
C ASN A 250 -16.16 -35.03 -17.33
N LEU A 251 -15.37 -34.17 -17.99
CA LEU A 251 -15.42 -32.72 -17.77
C LEU A 251 -16.68 -32.09 -18.38
N VAL A 252 -17.04 -32.45 -19.61
CA VAL A 252 -18.23 -31.89 -20.27
C VAL A 252 -19.51 -32.33 -19.54
N ASP A 253 -19.57 -33.59 -19.10
CA ASP A 253 -20.68 -34.11 -18.30
C ASP A 253 -20.82 -33.31 -16.99
N PHE A 254 -19.71 -33.07 -16.27
CA PHE A 254 -19.67 -32.24 -15.06
C PHE A 254 -20.11 -30.78 -15.30
N VAL A 255 -19.65 -30.15 -16.39
CA VAL A 255 -20.07 -28.79 -16.75
C VAL A 255 -21.56 -28.73 -17.11
N ASN A 256 -22.08 -29.75 -17.78
CA ASN A 256 -23.51 -29.87 -18.10
C ASN A 256 -24.38 -30.09 -16.84
N GLU A 257 -23.90 -30.88 -15.87
CA GLU A 257 -24.55 -31.03 -14.56
C GLU A 257 -24.56 -29.73 -13.74
N THR A 258 -23.55 -28.86 -13.90
CA THR A 258 -23.42 -27.61 -13.13
C THR A 258 -24.14 -26.41 -13.76
N ILE A 259 -24.00 -26.19 -15.08
CA ILE A 259 -24.45 -24.97 -15.77
C ILE A 259 -25.08 -25.22 -17.16
N GLY A 260 -25.43 -26.47 -17.49
CA GLY A 260 -25.85 -26.86 -18.84
C GLY A 260 -27.15 -26.21 -19.34
N ASP A 261 -28.02 -25.77 -18.43
CA ASP A 261 -29.23 -25.00 -18.75
C ASP A 261 -28.90 -23.59 -19.29
N GLN A 262 -27.78 -22.98 -18.87
CA GLN A 262 -27.34 -21.65 -19.33
C GLN A 262 -26.46 -21.67 -20.59
N ILE A 263 -25.93 -22.82 -21.00
CA ILE A 263 -25.01 -22.94 -22.16
C ILE A 263 -25.75 -22.88 -23.50
N ILE A 264 -25.42 -21.84 -24.29
CA ILE A 264 -25.99 -21.54 -25.61
C ILE A 264 -25.54 -22.58 -26.65
N ASP A 265 -26.48 -23.03 -27.47
CA ASP A 265 -26.27 -24.03 -28.54
C ASP A 265 -25.40 -23.48 -29.69
N ILE A 266 -24.34 -24.21 -30.09
CA ILE A 266 -23.40 -23.82 -31.16
C ILE A 266 -24.08 -23.52 -32.52
N LYS A 267 -25.29 -24.04 -32.78
CA LYS A 267 -26.06 -23.73 -34.00
C LYS A 267 -26.49 -22.25 -34.06
N THR A 268 -26.37 -21.52 -32.95
CA THR A 268 -26.37 -20.04 -32.93
C THR A 268 -25.19 -19.55 -33.78
N GLY A 269 -23.96 -19.78 -33.32
CA GLY A 269 -22.73 -19.50 -34.06
C GLY A 269 -22.24 -18.05 -33.92
N TRP A 270 -20.98 -17.84 -34.30
CA TRP A 270 -20.27 -16.56 -34.11
C TRP A 270 -20.74 -15.42 -35.05
N ASP A 271 -21.61 -15.72 -36.01
CA ASP A 271 -22.19 -14.75 -36.95
C ASP A 271 -23.52 -14.14 -36.44
N THR A 272 -24.02 -14.60 -35.29
CA THR A 272 -25.26 -14.13 -34.66
C THR A 272 -25.09 -12.79 -33.94
N THR A 273 -26.14 -11.97 -33.97
CA THR A 273 -26.23 -10.68 -33.27
C THR A 273 -26.59 -10.85 -31.79
N LEU A 274 -26.17 -9.91 -30.94
CA LEU A 274 -26.51 -9.96 -29.50
C LEU A 274 -28.03 -9.92 -29.25
N ASN A 275 -28.79 -9.22 -30.11
CA ASN A 275 -30.25 -9.20 -30.10
C ASN A 275 -30.90 -10.57 -30.33
N GLU A 276 -30.32 -11.44 -31.16
CA GLU A 276 -30.81 -12.80 -31.37
C GLU A 276 -30.48 -13.72 -30.18
N ILE A 277 -29.32 -13.53 -29.54
CA ILE A 277 -28.94 -14.27 -28.32
C ILE A 277 -29.83 -13.87 -27.14
N TRP A 278 -30.13 -12.57 -26.97
CA TRP A 278 -31.03 -12.10 -25.92
C TRP A 278 -32.50 -12.49 -26.09
N GLN A 279 -32.91 -12.99 -27.26
CA GLN A 279 -34.21 -13.63 -27.44
C GLN A 279 -34.23 -15.08 -26.92
N GLN A 280 -33.07 -15.72 -26.75
CA GLN A 280 -32.93 -17.01 -26.08
C GLN A 280 -32.98 -16.83 -24.55
N SER A 281 -33.20 -17.91 -23.80
CA SER A 281 -33.14 -17.94 -22.34
C SER A 281 -31.74 -18.21 -21.77
N LYS A 282 -30.73 -18.36 -22.63
CA LYS A 282 -29.38 -18.87 -22.31
C LYS A 282 -28.30 -17.81 -22.49
N ARG A 283 -27.21 -17.89 -21.71
CA ARG A 283 -26.25 -16.77 -21.54
C ARG A 283 -24.77 -17.12 -21.53
N ILE A 284 -24.40 -18.39 -21.43
CA ILE A 284 -23.00 -18.82 -21.41
C ILE A 284 -22.62 -19.40 -22.76
N ILE A 285 -21.50 -18.97 -23.35
CA ILE A 285 -20.86 -19.66 -24.47
C ILE A 285 -19.68 -20.46 -23.92
N LEU A 286 -19.76 -21.79 -24.00
CA LEU A 286 -18.68 -22.68 -23.61
C LEU A 286 -17.75 -22.94 -24.81
N GLY A 287 -16.66 -22.19 -24.90
CA GLY A 287 -15.55 -22.49 -25.80
C GLY A 287 -14.75 -23.69 -25.30
N TYR A 288 -14.25 -24.55 -26.21
CA TYR A 288 -13.53 -25.76 -25.84
C TYR A 288 -12.45 -26.09 -26.89
N ASN A 289 -11.19 -26.23 -26.48
CA ASN A 289 -10.07 -26.41 -27.41
C ASN A 289 -9.69 -27.88 -27.69
N ASP A 290 -10.69 -28.71 -28.03
CA ASP A 290 -10.46 -30.05 -28.62
C ASP A 290 -11.53 -30.37 -29.69
N GLY A 291 -11.06 -30.64 -30.91
CA GLY A 291 -11.92 -30.97 -32.05
C GLY A 291 -12.71 -32.27 -31.89
N THR A 292 -12.21 -33.22 -31.10
CA THR A 292 -12.91 -34.49 -30.85
C THR A 292 -14.11 -34.26 -29.95
N THR A 293 -13.93 -33.51 -28.87
CA THR A 293 -14.97 -33.13 -27.90
C THR A 293 -16.02 -32.24 -28.55
N ILE A 294 -15.63 -31.25 -29.36
CA ILE A 294 -16.58 -30.43 -30.15
C ILE A 294 -17.46 -31.32 -31.06
N SER A 295 -16.87 -32.36 -31.65
CA SER A 295 -17.57 -33.27 -32.56
C SER A 295 -18.48 -34.27 -31.84
N GLU A 296 -18.07 -34.79 -30.68
CA GLU A 296 -18.85 -35.75 -29.88
C GLU A 296 -20.01 -35.07 -29.13
N TYR A 297 -19.79 -33.88 -28.58
CA TYR A 297 -20.79 -33.12 -27.82
C TYR A 297 -21.53 -32.05 -28.62
N PHE A 298 -21.47 -32.08 -29.96
CA PHE A 298 -22.30 -31.19 -30.76
C PHE A 298 -23.79 -31.36 -30.37
N PRO A 299 -24.45 -30.32 -29.83
CA PRO A 299 -24.21 -28.89 -30.08
C PRO A 299 -23.78 -28.05 -28.86
N PHE A 300 -23.29 -28.67 -27.79
CA PHE A 300 -23.06 -28.07 -26.47
C PHE A 300 -21.79 -27.20 -26.40
N THR A 301 -20.66 -27.71 -26.88
CA THR A 301 -19.36 -27.00 -26.91
C THR A 301 -19.14 -26.24 -28.21
N TRP A 302 -18.55 -25.06 -28.12
CA TRP A 302 -18.12 -24.22 -29.25
C TRP A 302 -16.61 -24.37 -29.50
N PRO A 303 -16.12 -24.11 -30.73
CA PRO A 303 -14.69 -23.89 -30.98
C PRO A 303 -14.18 -22.74 -30.11
N ALA A 304 -13.07 -22.97 -29.41
CA ALA A 304 -12.45 -21.99 -28.53
C ALA A 304 -12.08 -20.67 -29.25
N ILE A 305 -12.05 -19.57 -28.49
CA ILE A 305 -11.66 -18.25 -28.99
C ILE A 305 -10.19 -18.27 -29.42
N ARG A 306 -9.88 -17.68 -30.57
CA ARG A 306 -8.50 -17.71 -31.09
C ARG A 306 -7.63 -16.68 -30.37
N HIS A 307 -6.70 -17.15 -29.55
CA HIS A 307 -5.68 -16.31 -28.91
C HIS A 307 -4.70 -15.72 -29.95
N ARG A 308 -4.49 -14.40 -29.89
CA ARG A 308 -3.40 -13.65 -30.52
C ARG A 308 -2.45 -13.23 -29.41
N TRP A 309 -1.50 -14.09 -29.09
CA TRP A 309 -0.57 -13.93 -27.98
C TRP A 309 0.83 -13.54 -28.48
N ALA A 310 1.41 -12.49 -27.90
CA ALA A 310 2.72 -11.99 -28.28
C ALA A 310 3.87 -12.88 -27.78
N ASN A 311 3.75 -13.42 -26.56
CA ASN A 311 4.78 -14.22 -25.89
C ASN A 311 6.17 -13.53 -25.86
N VAL A 312 6.18 -12.28 -25.37
CA VAL A 312 7.37 -11.41 -25.23
C VAL A 312 7.42 -10.80 -23.83
N ASP A 313 8.62 -10.52 -23.32
CA ASP A 313 8.85 -9.96 -21.99
C ASP A 313 9.22 -8.46 -21.97
N GLU A 314 8.89 -7.73 -23.05
CA GLU A 314 9.21 -6.31 -23.25
C GLU A 314 8.06 -5.55 -23.97
N ILE A 315 7.92 -4.26 -23.64
CA ILE A 315 6.77 -3.40 -24.02
C ILE A 315 6.70 -3.07 -25.52
N GLU A 316 7.79 -2.64 -26.15
CA GLU A 316 7.75 -2.27 -27.58
C GLU A 316 7.55 -3.51 -28.50
N PRO A 317 8.15 -4.69 -28.25
CA PRO A 317 7.78 -5.92 -28.95
C PRO A 317 6.30 -6.32 -28.77
N LEU A 318 5.71 -6.10 -27.59
CA LEU A 318 4.28 -6.31 -27.36
C LEU A 318 3.44 -5.34 -28.22
N LYS A 319 3.79 -4.06 -28.23
CA LYS A 319 3.17 -3.02 -29.06
C LYS A 319 3.25 -3.33 -30.55
N GLU A 320 4.45 -3.62 -31.06
CA GLU A 320 4.67 -4.01 -32.47
C GLU A 320 3.81 -5.23 -32.85
N TYR A 321 3.70 -6.22 -31.97
CA TYR A 321 2.82 -7.36 -32.17
C TYR A 321 1.36 -6.94 -32.26
N LEU A 322 0.83 -6.22 -31.24
CA LEU A 322 -0.59 -5.87 -31.15
C LEU A 322 -1.04 -4.95 -32.28
N TYR A 323 -0.22 -3.95 -32.64
CA TYR A 323 -0.48 -3.09 -33.81
C TYR A 323 -0.42 -3.87 -35.11
N ARG A 324 0.51 -4.82 -35.28
CA ARG A 324 0.56 -5.65 -36.50
C ARG A 324 -0.69 -6.54 -36.62
N VAL A 325 -1.02 -7.33 -35.60
CA VAL A 325 -2.13 -8.30 -35.68
C VAL A 325 -3.52 -7.67 -35.74
N ASN A 326 -3.67 -6.42 -35.32
CA ASN A 326 -4.92 -5.65 -35.48
C ASN A 326 -5.00 -4.85 -36.79
N ASN A 327 -3.88 -4.64 -37.50
CA ASN A 327 -3.91 -4.10 -38.87
C ASN A 327 -3.97 -5.20 -39.95
N ASP A 328 -3.58 -6.44 -39.62
CA ASP A 328 -3.85 -7.63 -40.44
C ASP A 328 -5.38 -7.93 -40.47
N PRO A 329 -6.03 -8.07 -41.64
CA PRO A 329 -7.48 -8.28 -41.72
C PRO A 329 -7.89 -9.67 -41.20
N ILE A 330 -8.89 -9.70 -40.32
CA ILE A 330 -9.43 -10.95 -39.75
C ILE A 330 -10.14 -11.75 -40.84
N THR A 331 -9.53 -12.88 -41.25
CA THR A 331 -10.07 -13.80 -42.28
C THR A 331 -10.85 -14.98 -41.71
N THR A 332 -10.94 -15.11 -40.38
CA THR A 332 -11.62 -16.21 -39.68
C THR A 332 -13.00 -15.79 -39.16
N MET A 333 -13.98 -16.70 -39.23
CA MET A 333 -15.30 -16.48 -38.62
C MET A 333 -15.30 -16.62 -37.09
N THR A 334 -14.31 -17.31 -36.52
CA THR A 334 -14.10 -17.39 -35.07
C THR A 334 -13.61 -16.04 -34.51
N PRO A 335 -14.14 -15.57 -33.36
CA PRO A 335 -13.67 -14.35 -32.71
C PRO A 335 -12.23 -14.51 -32.18
N VAL A 336 -11.58 -13.39 -31.89
CA VAL A 336 -10.15 -13.33 -31.52
C VAL A 336 -9.96 -12.59 -30.20
N SER A 337 -9.13 -13.16 -29.32
CA SER A 337 -8.66 -12.51 -28.10
C SER A 337 -7.20 -12.11 -28.26
N ASP A 338 -6.93 -10.81 -28.19
CA ASP A 338 -5.57 -10.32 -27.97
C ASP A 338 -5.17 -10.62 -26.53
N MET A 339 -4.20 -11.52 -26.37
CA MET A 339 -3.59 -11.79 -25.06
C MET A 339 -2.50 -10.74 -24.88
N ALA A 340 -2.92 -9.59 -24.34
CA ALA A 340 -2.19 -8.33 -24.39
C ALA A 340 -1.30 -8.08 -23.15
N GLN A 341 -1.06 -9.12 -22.36
CA GLN A 341 -0.08 -9.16 -21.29
C GLN A 341 1.33 -9.54 -21.82
N MET A 342 2.39 -9.02 -21.17
CA MET A 342 3.75 -9.55 -21.36
C MET A 342 3.88 -10.96 -20.75
N THR A 343 4.88 -11.75 -21.18
CA THR A 343 5.04 -13.14 -20.75
C THR A 343 6.48 -13.43 -20.30
N PRO A 344 6.70 -13.94 -19.08
CA PRO A 344 8.04 -14.12 -18.53
C PRO A 344 8.77 -15.32 -19.16
N THR A 345 10.04 -15.14 -19.52
CA THR A 345 10.89 -16.26 -19.96
C THR A 345 11.21 -17.20 -18.81
N THR A 346 11.36 -18.51 -19.06
CA THR A 346 11.67 -19.51 -18.01
C THR A 346 12.92 -19.15 -17.20
N ASN A 347 13.97 -18.65 -17.85
CA ASN A 347 15.18 -18.18 -17.16
C ASN A 347 14.87 -16.95 -16.29
N GLY A 348 14.07 -16.01 -16.79
CA GLY A 348 13.63 -14.85 -16.04
C GLY A 348 12.75 -15.19 -14.83
N VAL A 349 11.92 -16.23 -14.90
CA VAL A 349 11.20 -16.77 -13.72
C VAL A 349 12.18 -17.35 -12.70
N ILE A 350 13.14 -18.18 -13.14
CA ILE A 350 14.11 -18.85 -12.25
C ILE A 350 14.98 -17.85 -11.47
N ILE A 351 15.31 -16.69 -12.06
CA ILE A 351 16.11 -15.64 -11.42
C ILE A 351 15.28 -14.48 -10.85
N ASP A 352 13.94 -14.56 -10.88
CA ASP A 352 13.04 -13.47 -10.48
C ASP A 352 13.37 -12.13 -11.20
N LYS A 353 13.67 -12.17 -12.51
CA LYS A 353 13.98 -11.00 -13.36
C LYS A 353 12.88 -9.94 -13.26
N TYR A 354 11.63 -10.39 -13.29
CA TYR A 354 10.46 -9.53 -13.48
C TYR A 354 9.73 -9.17 -12.18
N LYS A 355 10.13 -9.73 -11.03
CA LYS A 355 9.50 -9.60 -9.70
C LYS A 355 8.08 -10.16 -9.55
N GLY A 356 7.42 -10.51 -10.64
CA GLY A 356 6.19 -11.30 -10.72
C GLY A 356 5.40 -10.94 -11.99
N LEU A 357 4.37 -11.71 -12.32
CA LEU A 357 3.43 -11.37 -13.40
C LEU A 357 2.75 -10.03 -13.12
N ARG A 358 2.42 -9.75 -11.85
CA ARG A 358 1.80 -8.49 -11.44
C ARG A 358 2.63 -7.28 -11.84
N THR A 359 3.95 -7.32 -11.64
CA THR A 359 4.89 -6.25 -12.04
C THR A 359 5.02 -6.10 -13.56
N MET A 360 4.76 -7.17 -14.33
CA MET A 360 4.74 -7.13 -15.81
C MET A 360 3.42 -6.54 -16.33
N ALA A 361 2.29 -6.98 -15.78
CA ALA A 361 0.96 -6.46 -16.10
C ALA A 361 0.84 -4.97 -15.78
N ASP A 362 1.31 -4.58 -14.58
CA ASP A 362 1.56 -3.20 -14.16
C ASP A 362 2.21 -2.35 -15.27
N GLN A 363 3.33 -2.81 -15.83
CA GLN A 363 4.04 -2.09 -16.91
C GLN A 363 3.27 -2.03 -18.23
N SER A 364 2.50 -3.07 -18.60
CA SER A 364 1.80 -3.14 -19.89
C SER A 364 0.42 -2.48 -19.89
N ASN A 365 -0.36 -2.63 -18.83
CA ASN A 365 -1.78 -2.31 -18.81
C ASN A 365 -2.16 -0.84 -19.10
N PRO A 366 -1.39 0.20 -18.70
CA PRO A 366 -1.71 1.58 -19.04
C PRO A 366 -1.60 1.82 -20.54
N LEU A 367 -0.48 1.37 -21.11
CA LEU A 367 -0.13 1.57 -22.50
C LEU A 367 -1.06 0.75 -23.41
N VAL A 368 -1.35 -0.49 -23.04
CA VAL A 368 -2.32 -1.34 -23.75
C VAL A 368 -3.72 -0.71 -23.72
N SER A 369 -4.16 -0.18 -22.56
CA SER A 369 -5.45 0.52 -22.45
C SER A 369 -5.51 1.76 -23.34
N GLU A 370 -4.42 2.53 -23.43
CA GLU A 370 -4.27 3.66 -24.34
C GLU A 370 -4.36 3.23 -25.82
N TRP A 371 -3.56 2.25 -26.24
CA TRP A 371 -3.51 1.76 -27.62
C TRP A 371 -4.86 1.23 -28.09
N TYR A 372 -5.58 0.48 -27.27
CA TYR A 372 -6.92 0.01 -27.61
C TYR A 372 -7.98 1.11 -27.55
N ARG A 373 -7.86 2.07 -26.63
CA ARG A 373 -8.81 3.19 -26.55
C ARG A 373 -8.72 4.13 -27.77
N TYR A 374 -7.54 4.33 -28.34
CA TYR A 374 -7.32 5.35 -29.39
C TYR A 374 -7.01 4.79 -30.79
N ASP A 375 -6.22 3.72 -30.92
CA ASP A 375 -5.65 3.28 -32.21
C ASP A 375 -6.20 1.93 -32.72
N LEU A 376 -6.50 1.00 -31.80
CA LEU A 376 -6.79 -0.41 -32.10
C LEU A 376 -8.23 -0.83 -31.83
N GLY A 377 -8.98 -0.15 -30.95
CA GLY A 377 -10.30 -0.60 -30.47
C GLY A 377 -11.39 -0.73 -31.53
N SER A 378 -11.27 -0.05 -32.66
CA SER A 378 -12.16 -0.20 -33.84
C SER A 378 -11.87 -1.44 -34.69
N LYS A 379 -10.83 -2.21 -34.32
CA LYS A 379 -10.34 -3.44 -34.99
C LYS A 379 -10.24 -4.62 -34.01
N ALA A 380 -10.31 -4.33 -32.71
CA ALA A 380 -10.27 -5.29 -31.62
C ALA A 380 -11.62 -6.01 -31.46
N ASN A 381 -11.59 -7.17 -30.82
CA ASN A 381 -12.80 -7.96 -30.56
C ASN A 381 -12.85 -8.47 -29.11
N ILE A 382 -11.82 -9.20 -28.65
CA ILE A 382 -11.58 -9.42 -27.22
C ILE A 382 -10.16 -8.94 -26.93
N VAL A 383 -9.96 -8.24 -25.81
CA VAL A 383 -8.63 -7.91 -25.28
C VAL A 383 -8.55 -8.43 -23.85
N SER A 384 -7.65 -9.38 -23.62
CA SER A 384 -7.43 -10.03 -22.34
C SER A 384 -6.18 -9.51 -21.67
N LEU A 385 -6.28 -9.24 -20.36
CA LEU A 385 -5.19 -8.73 -19.53
C LEU A 385 -4.99 -9.62 -18.29
N ASP A 386 -3.78 -9.54 -17.73
CA ASP A 386 -3.52 -9.88 -16.32
C ASP A 386 -3.85 -8.65 -15.45
N PHE A 387 -4.34 -8.86 -14.22
CA PHE A 387 -4.50 -7.87 -13.16
C PHE A 387 -5.27 -6.61 -13.56
N LEU A 388 -6.55 -6.79 -13.87
CA LEU A 388 -7.47 -5.75 -14.34
C LEU A 388 -7.68 -4.55 -13.38
N ARG A 389 -7.31 -4.66 -12.09
CA ARG A 389 -7.52 -3.64 -11.04
C ARG A 389 -6.35 -3.58 -10.04
N GLY A 390 -5.24 -2.97 -10.45
CA GLY A 390 -3.99 -2.96 -9.69
C GLY A 390 -3.97 -2.11 -8.40
N THR A 391 -3.08 -2.47 -7.48
CA THR A 391 -2.91 -1.85 -6.14
C THR A 391 -1.44 -1.88 -5.69
N THR A 392 -0.92 -0.83 -5.04
CA THR A 392 0.51 -0.68 -4.63
C THR A 392 0.71 0.40 -3.55
N GLN A 393 1.88 0.42 -2.90
CA GLN A 393 2.37 1.54 -2.07
C GLN A 393 3.31 2.44 -2.88
N ASN A 394 3.37 3.73 -2.54
CA ASN A 394 4.18 4.72 -3.27
C ASN A 394 5.29 5.32 -2.40
N ILE A 395 6.39 5.68 -3.04
CA ILE A 395 7.46 6.47 -2.45
C ILE A 395 7.05 7.93 -2.44
N GLU A 396 7.35 8.59 -1.33
CA GLU A 396 7.23 10.04 -1.23
C GLU A 396 8.62 10.67 -1.10
N ILE A 397 8.79 11.83 -1.73
CA ILE A 397 9.98 12.67 -1.58
C ILE A 397 9.55 13.90 -0.80
N SER A 398 10.30 14.23 0.24
CA SER A 398 10.12 15.47 1.00
C SER A 398 11.40 16.29 1.01
N TRP A 399 11.26 17.62 1.03
CA TRP A 399 12.40 18.51 1.26
C TRP A 399 12.01 19.70 2.14
N PHE A 400 12.96 20.12 2.98
CA PHE A 400 12.78 21.25 3.90
C PHE A 400 13.97 22.21 3.84
N ASP A 401 13.65 23.50 3.77
CA ASP A 401 14.57 24.65 3.60
C ASP A 401 15.64 24.50 2.50
N LEU A 402 15.27 23.84 1.39
CA LEU A 402 16.10 23.66 0.20
C LEU A 402 16.52 25.00 -0.42
N GLU A 403 17.81 25.16 -0.69
CA GLU A 403 18.29 26.25 -1.54
C GLU A 403 17.96 25.95 -3.00
N ILE A 404 17.06 26.74 -3.59
CA ILE A 404 16.63 26.58 -4.98
C ILE A 404 17.70 27.15 -5.91
N ILE A 405 18.60 26.26 -6.33
CA ILE A 405 19.67 26.55 -7.27
C ILE A 405 19.09 26.65 -8.70
N PRO A 406 19.46 27.66 -9.52
CA PRO A 406 18.97 27.77 -10.89
C PRO A 406 19.31 26.54 -11.74
N ASN A 407 18.28 25.83 -12.20
CA ASN A 407 18.40 24.53 -12.89
C ASN A 407 19.00 23.41 -12.00
N GLY A 408 18.75 23.46 -10.69
CA GLY A 408 18.91 22.32 -9.81
C GLY A 408 17.68 21.40 -9.88
N THR A 409 17.87 20.09 -9.99
CA THR A 409 16.78 19.10 -10.08
C THR A 409 16.84 18.07 -8.95
N ILE A 410 15.69 17.77 -8.35
CA ILE A 410 15.52 16.62 -7.45
C ILE A 410 15.29 15.40 -8.33
N THR A 411 16.14 14.40 -8.24
CA THR A 411 16.13 13.21 -9.10
C THR A 411 16.03 11.95 -8.23
N LEU A 412 14.93 11.23 -8.35
CA LEU A 412 14.71 9.91 -7.75
C LEU A 412 15.26 8.84 -8.70
N THR A 413 15.93 7.84 -8.13
CA THR A 413 16.68 6.82 -8.85
C THR A 413 16.49 5.45 -8.20
N ASN A 414 16.66 4.40 -9.00
CA ASN A 414 16.61 3.01 -8.55
C ASN A 414 17.95 2.48 -7.97
N GLY A 415 18.92 3.36 -7.71
CA GLY A 415 20.24 2.98 -7.24
C GLY A 415 21.17 4.17 -7.05
N ARG A 416 22.47 3.95 -6.87
CA ARG A 416 23.42 5.06 -6.81
C ARG A 416 23.79 5.55 -8.20
N LEU A 417 23.74 6.86 -8.39
CA LEU A 417 24.54 7.53 -9.43
C LEU A 417 26.00 7.04 -9.38
N GLY A 418 26.40 6.27 -10.40
CA GLY A 418 27.75 5.69 -10.53
C GLY A 418 27.87 4.18 -10.26
N GLU A 419 26.84 3.50 -9.78
CA GLU A 419 26.77 2.03 -9.93
C GLU A 419 26.22 1.66 -11.32
N ARG A 420 26.32 0.37 -11.69
CA ARG A 420 25.69 -0.13 -12.92
C ARG A 420 24.18 -0.20 -12.72
N ASP A 421 23.46 -0.19 -13.84
CA ASP A 421 22.03 -0.50 -13.87
C ASP A 421 21.23 0.39 -12.89
N THR A 422 21.59 1.69 -12.89
CA THR A 422 20.92 2.75 -12.15
C THR A 422 20.35 3.80 -13.12
N ASP A 423 19.05 3.98 -13.08
CA ASP A 423 18.25 4.92 -13.88
C ASP A 423 17.63 6.01 -13.00
N ALA A 424 17.35 7.16 -13.62
CA ALA A 424 16.45 8.17 -13.06
C ALA A 424 15.00 7.75 -13.32
N LEU A 425 14.23 7.60 -12.25
CA LEU A 425 12.81 7.20 -12.27
C LEU A 425 11.88 8.41 -12.37
N LEU A 426 12.26 9.52 -11.73
CA LEU A 426 11.52 10.77 -11.71
C LEU A 426 12.53 11.92 -11.53
N GLN A 427 12.31 13.03 -12.25
CA GLN A 427 13.06 14.26 -12.05
C GLN A 427 12.11 15.45 -11.90
N ILE A 428 12.32 16.24 -10.84
CA ILE A 428 11.49 17.36 -10.40
C ILE A 428 12.35 18.62 -10.40
N LEU A 429 11.80 19.73 -10.88
CA LEU A 429 12.32 21.07 -10.64
C LEU A 429 11.62 21.63 -9.39
N PRO A 430 12.27 21.73 -8.22
CA PRO A 430 11.62 22.24 -7.02
C PRO A 430 11.31 23.72 -7.19
N SER A 431 10.02 24.07 -7.13
CA SER A 431 9.51 25.44 -7.16
C SER A 431 9.67 26.14 -5.81
N GLU A 432 9.38 25.42 -4.72
CA GLU A 432 9.38 25.93 -3.36
C GLU A 432 10.55 25.39 -2.55
N LYS A 433 11.00 26.18 -1.56
CA LYS A 433 12.04 25.77 -0.59
C LYS A 433 11.64 24.57 0.26
N SER A 434 10.37 24.22 0.31
CA SER A 434 9.88 23.06 1.05
C SER A 434 8.61 22.53 0.43
N ASP A 435 8.54 21.22 0.24
CA ASP A 435 7.39 20.55 -0.36
C ASP A 435 7.42 19.04 -0.02
N TRP A 436 6.33 18.34 -0.37
CA TRP A 436 6.16 16.91 -0.16
C TRP A 436 5.36 16.27 -1.30
N ILE A 437 6.05 15.59 -2.21
CA ILE A 437 5.44 14.93 -3.37
C ILE A 437 5.27 13.43 -3.14
N THR A 438 4.04 12.94 -3.35
CA THR A 438 3.78 11.51 -3.55
C THR A 438 4.19 11.17 -4.98
N THR A 439 5.15 10.27 -5.19
CA THR A 439 5.64 9.92 -6.54
C THR A 439 4.87 8.75 -7.14
N ASP A 440 4.85 8.62 -8.46
CA ASP A 440 4.35 7.43 -9.16
C ASP A 440 5.32 6.23 -9.10
N VAL A 441 6.40 6.32 -8.29
CA VAL A 441 7.35 5.23 -8.09
C VAL A 441 6.89 4.36 -6.93
N TYR A 442 6.71 3.08 -7.21
CA TYR A 442 6.11 2.14 -6.26
C TYR A 442 7.15 1.39 -5.42
N TYR A 443 6.73 1.06 -4.19
CA TYR A 443 7.54 0.38 -3.18
C TYR A 443 6.89 -0.95 -2.80
N ASN A 444 7.62 -2.06 -2.95
CA ASN A 444 7.20 -3.37 -2.48
C ASN A 444 7.67 -3.56 -1.01
N TYR A 445 6.74 -3.33 -0.08
CA TYR A 445 7.00 -3.46 1.35
C TYR A 445 7.39 -4.88 1.77
N THR A 446 6.74 -5.92 1.24
CA THR A 446 7.01 -7.33 1.59
C THR A 446 8.46 -7.71 1.31
N HIS A 447 8.96 -7.39 0.11
CA HIS A 447 10.33 -7.65 -0.32
C HIS A 447 11.35 -6.88 0.55
N PHE A 448 11.04 -5.64 0.91
CA PHE A 448 11.88 -4.83 1.80
C PHE A 448 11.90 -5.39 3.24
N ARG A 449 10.74 -5.71 3.82
CA ARG A 449 10.56 -6.19 5.20
C ARG A 449 11.39 -7.45 5.45
N ASP A 450 11.34 -8.39 4.52
CA ASP A 450 12.06 -9.67 4.63
C ASP A 450 13.58 -9.51 4.36
N SER A 451 14.03 -8.32 3.96
CA SER A 451 15.45 -7.92 3.84
C SER A 451 15.96 -7.04 4.99
N LEU A 452 15.11 -6.68 5.96
CA LEU A 452 15.51 -5.87 7.11
C LEU A 452 16.41 -6.67 8.06
N ASP A 453 17.65 -6.18 8.23
CA ASP A 453 18.54 -6.62 9.29
C ASP A 453 18.74 -5.51 10.35
N THR A 454 19.66 -5.72 11.30
CA THR A 454 20.00 -4.71 12.30
C THR A 454 21.17 -3.81 11.86
N ASN A 455 21.40 -3.63 10.56
CA ASN A 455 22.40 -2.72 10.02
C ASN A 455 21.73 -1.52 9.31
N THR A 456 22.33 -0.34 9.45
CA THR A 456 21.82 0.91 8.83
C THR A 456 22.20 0.93 7.34
N ASN A 457 21.40 0.20 6.54
CA ASN A 457 21.52 0.09 5.09
C ASN A 457 20.43 0.89 4.37
N CYS A 458 20.67 1.19 3.10
CA CYS A 458 19.70 1.77 2.18
C CYS A 458 19.21 0.71 1.19
N TYR A 459 17.91 0.73 0.88
CA TYR A 459 17.24 -0.35 0.15
C TYR A 459 16.56 0.20 -1.10
N GLY A 460 17.08 -0.16 -2.28
CA GLY A 460 16.45 0.08 -3.59
C GLY A 460 16.43 1.52 -4.10
N PHE A 461 16.20 2.53 -3.27
CA PHE A 461 15.80 3.87 -3.74
C PHE A 461 16.67 4.99 -3.19
N TRP A 462 17.01 5.93 -4.08
CA TRP A 462 17.88 7.07 -3.81
C TRP A 462 17.36 8.35 -4.43
N VAL A 463 17.49 9.45 -3.71
CA VAL A 463 17.13 10.78 -4.18
C VAL A 463 18.32 11.72 -4.10
N TYR A 464 18.50 12.54 -5.13
CA TYR A 464 19.61 13.47 -5.27
C TYR A 464 19.10 14.85 -5.64
N TYR A 465 19.67 15.91 -5.07
CA TYR A 465 19.58 17.25 -5.66
C TYR A 465 20.82 17.49 -6.53
N LEU A 466 20.62 17.70 -7.84
CA LEU A 466 21.67 17.69 -8.87
C LEU A 466 21.72 19.00 -9.64
N ASN A 467 22.85 19.31 -10.27
CA ASN A 467 22.90 20.32 -11.33
C ASN A 467 22.42 19.72 -12.67
N ALA A 468 21.34 20.25 -13.26
CA ALA A 468 20.73 19.68 -14.47
C ALA A 468 21.61 19.76 -15.75
N TYR A 469 22.69 20.54 -15.74
CA TYR A 469 23.67 20.57 -16.83
C TYR A 469 24.91 19.71 -16.55
N ASN A 470 25.11 19.28 -15.30
CA ASN A 470 26.21 18.41 -14.91
C ASN A 470 25.84 17.56 -13.68
N HIS A 471 25.19 16.42 -13.91
CA HIS A 471 24.78 15.47 -12.87
C HIS A 471 25.93 14.86 -12.04
N SER A 472 27.21 15.19 -12.31
CA SER A 472 28.32 14.88 -11.39
C SER A 472 28.42 15.84 -10.19
N ILE A 473 27.73 17.00 -10.25
CA ILE A 473 27.57 17.92 -9.12
C ILE A 473 26.31 17.51 -8.36
N ILE A 474 26.52 16.88 -7.21
CA ILE A 474 25.48 16.52 -6.24
C ILE A 474 25.50 17.58 -5.12
N TYR A 475 24.36 18.23 -4.90
CA TYR A 475 24.16 19.23 -3.86
C TYR A 475 23.64 18.63 -2.55
N SER A 476 22.83 17.57 -2.63
CA SER A 476 22.34 16.79 -1.48
C SER A 476 21.92 15.39 -1.94
N SER A 477 21.88 14.41 -1.03
CA SER A 477 21.37 13.06 -1.33
C SER A 477 20.87 12.31 -0.09
N SER A 478 19.75 11.60 -0.23
CA SER A 478 19.26 10.62 0.77
C SER A 478 18.78 9.35 0.08
N CYS A 479 18.33 8.39 0.88
CA CYS A 479 17.91 7.07 0.47
C CYS A 479 16.76 6.59 1.34
N LEU A 480 16.01 5.59 0.85
CA LEU A 480 15.08 4.87 1.69
C LEU A 480 15.85 3.85 2.54
N ARG A 481 15.78 3.99 3.88
CA ARG A 481 16.61 3.23 4.84
C ARG A 481 15.90 2.98 6.17
N ALA A 482 16.47 2.06 6.93
CA ALA A 482 16.16 1.83 8.33
C ALA A 482 17.22 2.48 9.23
N TYR A 483 16.93 2.62 10.53
CA TYR A 483 17.82 3.25 11.51
C TYR A 483 17.98 2.36 12.78
N PRO A 484 18.38 1.08 12.64
CA PRO A 484 18.38 0.13 13.75
C PRO A 484 19.43 0.42 14.84
N ARG A 485 20.42 1.29 14.59
CA ARG A 485 21.52 1.58 15.54
C ARG A 485 21.81 3.08 15.75
N TRP A 486 20.88 3.97 15.39
CA TRP A 486 21.18 5.41 15.33
C TRP A 486 21.69 6.03 16.64
N MET A 487 21.22 5.58 17.82
CA MET A 487 21.72 6.13 19.09
C MET A 487 23.18 5.74 19.34
N ASN A 488 23.58 4.51 19.01
CA ASN A 488 24.99 4.09 19.08
C ASN A 488 25.85 4.70 17.96
N GLU A 489 25.28 5.02 16.79
CA GLU A 489 25.98 5.69 15.69
C GLU A 489 26.31 7.15 16.03
N ILE A 490 25.33 7.95 16.51
CA ILE A 490 25.56 9.35 16.92
C ILE A 490 26.01 9.49 18.38
N LYS A 491 26.48 8.39 19.00
CA LYS A 491 26.84 8.29 20.44
C LYS A 491 27.84 9.35 20.91
N SER A 492 28.80 9.70 20.07
CA SER A 492 29.75 10.82 20.29
C SER A 492 29.05 12.15 20.57
N HIS A 493 27.91 12.40 19.93
CA HIS A 493 27.14 13.64 20.04
C HIS A 493 26.17 13.63 21.22
N ILE A 494 25.60 12.46 21.58
CA ILE A 494 24.46 12.38 22.50
C ILE A 494 24.76 11.76 23.88
N LYS A 495 25.94 11.17 24.11
CA LYS A 495 26.28 10.51 25.39
C LYS A 495 26.09 11.40 26.63
N ASP A 496 26.36 12.71 26.51
CA ASP A 496 26.29 13.66 27.62
C ASP A 496 24.90 14.28 27.82
N TYR A 497 23.92 13.92 26.97
CA TYR A 497 22.53 14.36 27.08
C TYR A 497 21.81 13.59 28.18
N ARG A 498 20.77 14.18 28.75
CA ARG A 498 19.74 13.46 29.53
C ARG A 498 18.53 13.18 28.64
N PHE A 499 17.61 12.33 29.07
CA PHE A 499 16.40 12.03 28.31
C PHE A 499 15.60 13.27 27.92
N ARG A 500 15.54 14.31 28.77
CA ARG A 500 14.86 15.60 28.50
C ARG A 500 15.53 16.49 27.44
N ASP A 501 16.79 16.21 27.08
CA ASP A 501 17.59 17.02 26.15
C ASP A 501 17.57 16.46 24.73
N LEU A 502 17.24 15.18 24.59
CA LEU A 502 17.27 14.43 23.33
C LEU A 502 15.93 14.51 22.62
N PHE A 503 15.95 14.66 21.30
CA PHE A 503 14.81 14.39 20.44
C PHE A 503 14.70 12.86 20.27
N ILE A 504 13.59 12.26 20.68
CA ILE A 504 13.34 10.82 20.59
C ILE A 504 12.09 10.58 19.74
N PRO A 505 12.18 9.87 18.61
CA PRO A 505 11.02 9.49 17.81
C PRO A 505 10.27 8.33 18.48
N GLY A 506 8.94 8.44 18.52
CA GLY A 506 8.03 7.53 19.20
C GLY A 506 6.81 7.21 18.34
N THR A 507 6.05 6.20 18.77
CA THR A 507 4.75 5.85 18.20
C THR A 507 3.66 5.99 19.25
N HIS A 508 2.47 6.46 18.85
CA HIS A 508 1.26 6.47 19.67
C HIS A 508 0.58 5.10 19.61
N ASP A 509 0.11 4.62 20.76
CA ASP A 509 -0.56 3.33 20.94
C ASP A 509 0.17 2.18 20.21
N SER A 510 1.49 2.08 20.40
CA SER A 510 2.47 1.42 19.53
C SER A 510 2.19 -0.05 19.20
N ALA A 511 1.46 -0.75 20.06
CA ALA A 511 1.08 -2.15 19.86
C ALA A 511 -0.29 -2.31 19.17
N SER A 512 -0.90 -1.23 18.71
CA SER A 512 -2.15 -1.21 17.96
C SER A 512 -1.91 -1.35 16.45
N TYR A 513 -1.24 -2.44 16.10
CA TYR A 513 -1.06 -2.95 14.74
C TYR A 513 -1.65 -4.36 14.64
N ARG A 514 -1.74 -4.89 13.42
CA ARG A 514 -2.02 -6.30 13.14
C ARG A 514 -1.09 -6.74 12.00
N MET A 515 -0.38 -7.85 12.15
CA MET A 515 0.52 -8.36 11.09
C MET A 515 -0.30 -9.05 10.00
N GLY A 516 0.03 -8.84 8.72
CA GLY A 516 -0.80 -9.30 7.60
C GLY A 516 -2.19 -8.64 7.61
N PHE A 517 -2.30 -7.42 8.12
CA PHE A 517 -3.56 -6.68 8.15
C PHE A 517 -3.78 -5.98 6.83
N ASP A 518 -4.27 -6.76 5.88
CA ASP A 518 -4.93 -6.21 4.71
C ASP A 518 -6.20 -5.42 5.16
N PRO A 519 -6.23 -4.07 5.02
CA PRO A 519 -7.40 -3.25 5.35
C PRO A 519 -8.54 -3.43 4.35
N ARG A 520 -8.35 -4.27 3.33
CA ARG A 520 -9.40 -4.69 2.41
C ARG A 520 -10.21 -5.78 3.11
N ARG A 521 -9.65 -6.97 3.35
CA ARG A 521 -10.39 -8.11 3.91
C ARG A 521 -10.73 -8.02 5.39
N ASN A 522 -9.95 -7.29 6.20
CA ASN A 522 -10.06 -7.33 7.66
C ASN A 522 -10.50 -6.00 8.32
N GLU A 523 -10.77 -4.94 7.54
CA GLU A 523 -11.20 -3.66 8.09
C GLU A 523 -12.66 -3.70 8.57
N THR A 524 -12.81 -3.56 9.89
CA THR A 524 -14.07 -3.23 10.56
C THR A 524 -14.00 -1.80 11.06
N LEU A 525 -15.14 -1.18 11.37
CA LEU A 525 -15.17 0.14 12.03
C LEU A 525 -14.33 0.17 13.32
N VAL A 526 -14.21 -0.97 14.02
CA VAL A 526 -13.36 -1.11 15.21
C VAL A 526 -11.87 -1.05 14.85
N SER A 527 -11.38 -1.80 13.86
CA SER A 527 -9.95 -1.73 13.48
C SER A 527 -9.62 -0.37 12.85
N LYS A 528 -10.52 0.17 12.04
CA LYS A 528 -10.40 1.46 11.33
C LYS A 528 -10.18 2.67 12.26
N TYR A 529 -10.72 2.58 13.48
CA TYR A 529 -10.59 3.59 14.53
C TYR A 529 -9.92 3.05 15.81
N THR A 530 -9.11 2.00 15.69
CA THR A 530 -8.22 1.59 16.80
C THR A 530 -6.80 1.24 16.37
N LEU A 531 -6.54 0.86 15.11
CA LEU A 531 -5.16 0.65 14.64
C LEU A 531 -4.47 2.00 14.38
N THR A 532 -3.24 2.13 14.87
CA THR A 532 -2.44 3.36 14.82
C THR A 532 -1.10 3.18 14.10
N GLN A 533 -0.68 1.94 13.80
CA GLN A 533 0.61 1.65 13.14
C GLN A 533 0.44 0.51 12.11
N ASP A 534 1.13 0.60 10.96
CA ASP A 534 1.23 -0.52 9.98
C ASP A 534 2.23 -1.58 10.44
N GLU A 535 3.28 -1.13 11.13
CA GLU A 535 4.47 -1.91 11.47
C GLU A 535 4.33 -2.56 12.84
N ASP A 536 4.88 -3.77 12.98
CA ASP A 536 5.00 -4.43 14.27
C ASP A 536 6.06 -3.75 15.16
N ILE A 537 6.20 -4.16 16.43
CA ILE A 537 7.15 -3.51 17.34
C ILE A 537 8.60 -3.63 16.84
N ARG A 538 8.98 -4.76 16.24
CA ARG A 538 10.32 -4.95 15.70
C ARG A 538 10.54 -4.06 14.47
N GLY A 539 9.55 -3.95 13.59
CA GLY A 539 9.54 -3.03 12.45
C GLY A 539 9.69 -1.56 12.86
N GLN A 540 8.89 -1.10 13.83
CA GLN A 540 9.02 0.24 14.41
C GLN A 540 10.43 0.51 14.95
N LEU A 541 10.98 -0.41 15.75
CA LEU A 541 12.30 -0.28 16.34
C LEU A 541 13.43 -0.30 15.30
N ILE A 542 13.37 -1.19 14.30
CA ILE A 542 14.35 -1.24 13.19
C ILE A 542 14.35 0.08 12.40
N HIS A 543 13.19 0.67 12.16
CA HIS A 543 13.09 1.97 11.49
C HIS A 543 13.45 3.18 12.35
N GLY A 544 13.87 2.98 13.61
CA GLY A 544 14.48 4.01 14.44
C GLY A 544 13.61 4.56 15.57
N ILE A 545 12.38 4.06 15.76
CA ILE A 545 11.55 4.40 16.93
C ILE A 545 12.27 3.95 18.21
N ARG A 546 12.24 4.78 19.27
CA ARG A 546 12.88 4.50 20.57
C ARG A 546 11.98 4.81 21.78
N TYR A 547 10.75 5.26 21.54
CA TYR A 547 9.68 5.39 22.53
C TYR A 547 8.45 4.62 22.07
N LEU A 548 7.89 3.79 22.95
CA LEU A 548 6.70 2.99 22.70
C LEU A 548 5.63 3.30 23.77
N ASP A 549 4.49 3.83 23.35
CA ASP A 549 3.29 4.09 24.16
C ASP A 549 2.43 2.82 24.20
N LEU A 550 2.23 2.22 25.37
CA LEU A 550 1.55 0.93 25.51
C LEU A 550 0.46 0.96 26.58
N ARG A 551 -0.80 0.99 26.16
CA ARG A 551 -1.96 0.90 27.06
C ARG A 551 -2.25 -0.56 27.43
N ILE A 552 -2.23 -0.91 28.71
CA ILE A 552 -2.22 -2.33 29.14
C ILE A 552 -3.60 -2.80 29.62
N GLY A 553 -4.11 -3.87 29.01
CA GLY A 553 -5.34 -4.56 29.39
C GLY A 553 -5.10 -5.89 30.12
N TYR A 554 -5.90 -6.15 31.16
CA TYR A 554 -5.92 -7.42 31.91
C TYR A 554 -7.25 -8.16 31.71
N TYR A 555 -7.16 -9.39 31.22
CA TYR A 555 -8.29 -10.25 30.88
C TYR A 555 -8.31 -11.49 31.79
N ARG A 556 -9.18 -11.48 32.81
CA ARG A 556 -9.29 -12.52 33.86
C ARG A 556 -9.69 -13.95 33.34
N ARG A 557 -9.94 -14.12 32.05
CA ARG A 557 -10.32 -15.41 31.44
C ARG A 557 -9.65 -15.57 30.08
N GLY A 558 -9.07 -16.75 29.86
CA GLY A 558 -8.23 -17.04 28.69
C GLY A 558 -6.75 -16.74 28.99
N GLU A 559 -5.88 -17.28 28.14
CA GLU A 559 -4.44 -16.99 28.17
C GLU A 559 -4.00 -16.46 26.78
N PRO A 560 -3.02 -15.54 26.72
CA PRO A 560 -2.41 -14.84 27.86
C PRO A 560 -3.38 -13.86 28.52
N GLN A 561 -3.18 -13.55 29.81
CA GLN A 561 -4.04 -12.61 30.55
C GLN A 561 -3.71 -11.13 30.29
N PHE A 562 -2.46 -10.79 29.95
CA PHE A 562 -2.04 -9.41 29.67
C PHE A 562 -1.91 -9.16 28.16
N TRP A 563 -2.51 -8.06 27.71
CA TRP A 563 -2.53 -7.61 26.32
C TRP A 563 -2.21 -6.12 26.26
N ALA A 564 -1.64 -5.69 25.14
CA ALA A 564 -1.72 -4.30 24.75
C ALA A 564 -3.06 -4.01 24.08
N ASN A 565 -3.56 -2.81 24.29
CA ASN A 565 -4.91 -2.36 23.95
C ASN A 565 -4.84 -0.97 23.32
N HIS A 566 -5.83 -0.62 22.49
CA HIS A 566 -6.16 0.77 22.19
C HIS A 566 -7.56 1.04 22.77
N GLY A 567 -7.60 1.73 23.92
CA GLY A 567 -8.79 1.82 24.75
C GLY A 567 -9.33 0.45 25.17
N ILE A 568 -10.62 0.17 24.91
CA ILE A 568 -11.22 -1.14 25.21
C ILE A 568 -10.90 -2.22 24.15
N SER A 569 -10.34 -1.84 22.99
CA SER A 569 -9.97 -2.79 21.94
C SER A 569 -8.71 -3.53 22.34
N ARG A 570 -8.75 -4.86 22.28
CA ARG A 570 -7.64 -5.75 22.60
C ARG A 570 -6.84 -6.01 21.33
N GLN A 571 -5.56 -5.66 21.34
CA GLN A 571 -4.70 -5.73 20.15
C GLN A 571 -3.73 -6.90 20.25
N GLN A 572 -2.50 -6.67 20.72
CA GLN A 572 -1.43 -7.68 20.71
C GLN A 572 -1.22 -8.34 22.08
N PRO A 573 -0.86 -9.64 22.12
CA PRO A 573 -0.37 -10.28 23.33
C PRO A 573 0.83 -9.51 23.91
N LEU A 574 0.80 -9.17 25.19
CA LEU A 574 1.90 -8.39 25.77
C LEU A 574 3.24 -9.16 25.71
N GLU A 575 3.21 -10.50 25.72
CA GLU A 575 4.42 -11.31 25.56
C GLU A 575 5.13 -11.08 24.22
N LYS A 576 4.39 -10.93 23.11
CA LYS A 576 4.98 -10.66 21.79
C LYS A 576 5.68 -9.30 21.84
N VAL A 577 4.94 -8.27 22.25
CA VAL A 577 5.43 -6.89 22.36
C VAL A 577 6.71 -6.82 23.19
N LEU A 578 6.76 -7.48 24.35
CA LEU A 578 7.95 -7.48 25.22
C LEU A 578 9.12 -8.28 24.61
N ARG A 579 8.86 -9.41 23.94
CA ARG A 579 9.90 -10.20 23.24
C ARG A 579 10.49 -9.43 22.05
N ASP A 580 9.66 -8.81 21.22
CA ASP A 580 10.09 -7.99 20.07
C ASP A 580 11.10 -6.91 20.53
N ILE A 581 10.84 -6.25 21.67
CA ILE A 581 11.70 -5.24 22.29
C ILE A 581 13.00 -5.87 22.83
N TYR A 582 12.90 -7.01 23.53
CA TYR A 582 14.03 -7.71 24.12
C TYR A 582 15.04 -8.17 23.06
N ASP A 583 14.56 -8.82 22.01
CA ASP A 583 15.40 -9.31 20.91
C ASP A 583 16.08 -8.12 20.21
N PHE A 584 15.31 -7.05 19.92
CA PHE A 584 15.86 -5.82 19.35
C PHE A 584 16.97 -5.19 20.20
N VAL A 585 16.77 -4.97 21.52
CA VAL A 585 17.83 -4.33 22.34
C VAL A 585 19.05 -5.24 22.53
N THR A 586 18.85 -6.56 22.53
CA THR A 586 19.92 -7.56 22.62
C THR A 586 20.79 -7.56 21.37
N GLU A 587 20.18 -7.48 20.18
CA GLU A 587 20.88 -7.42 18.89
C GLU A 587 21.54 -6.05 18.64
N THR A 588 20.87 -4.96 19.03
CA THR A 588 21.26 -3.60 18.63
C THR A 588 22.13 -2.85 19.62
N ASN A 589 22.02 -3.15 20.93
CA ASN A 589 22.56 -2.36 22.04
C ASN A 589 21.98 -0.92 22.12
N GLU A 590 20.86 -0.64 21.46
CA GLU A 590 20.10 0.61 21.55
C GLU A 590 19.33 0.71 22.88
N ILE A 591 18.86 1.92 23.23
CA ILE A 591 18.07 2.17 24.44
C ILE A 591 16.61 2.44 24.05
N VAL A 592 15.67 1.70 24.63
CA VAL A 592 14.23 1.80 24.30
C VAL A 592 13.45 2.20 25.54
N ILE A 593 12.60 3.22 25.41
CA ILE A 593 11.60 3.61 26.41
C ILE A 593 10.30 2.88 26.09
N VAL A 594 9.82 2.12 27.07
CA VAL A 594 8.58 1.33 27.04
C VAL A 594 7.68 1.95 28.10
N ASP A 595 6.69 2.72 27.69
CA ASP A 595 5.89 3.56 28.58
C ASP A 595 4.50 2.94 28.76
N PHE A 596 4.27 2.34 29.94
CA PHE A 596 2.97 1.78 30.31
C PHE A 596 2.06 2.92 30.78
N GLN A 597 1.47 3.58 29.80
CA GLN A 597 0.52 4.67 29.95
C GLN A 597 -0.91 4.11 30.01
N GLU A 598 -1.73 4.54 30.99
CA GLU A 598 -3.09 4.04 31.20
C GLU A 598 -3.28 2.51 31.38
N PHE A 599 -4.42 2.12 31.95
CA PHE A 599 -4.76 0.73 32.25
C PHE A 599 -6.23 0.44 31.91
N PRO A 600 -6.62 0.53 30.63
CA PRO A 600 -8.02 0.71 30.21
C PRO A 600 -8.96 -0.48 30.52
N VAL A 601 -8.42 -1.68 30.74
CA VAL A 601 -9.23 -2.89 31.01
C VAL A 601 -8.67 -3.68 32.20
N GLY A 602 -9.52 -3.95 33.19
CA GLY A 602 -9.33 -5.03 34.17
C GLY A 602 -8.51 -4.75 35.43
N PHE A 603 -7.77 -3.64 35.54
CA PHE A 603 -6.89 -3.37 36.69
C PHE A 603 -7.63 -3.03 38.00
N GLY A 604 -8.84 -2.46 37.92
CA GLY A 604 -9.70 -2.25 39.08
C GLY A 604 -9.30 -1.06 39.97
N LYS A 605 -9.33 -1.24 41.29
CA LYS A 605 -9.02 -0.20 42.30
C LYS A 605 -7.91 -0.62 43.28
N THR A 606 -7.17 -1.68 42.96
CA THR A 606 -6.26 -2.38 43.89
C THR A 606 -4.98 -2.75 43.18
N LEU A 607 -3.84 -2.52 43.81
CA LEU A 607 -2.52 -2.71 43.20
C LEU A 607 -2.24 -4.16 42.74
N THR A 608 -3.01 -5.17 43.18
CA THR A 608 -2.79 -6.59 42.87
C THR A 608 -2.62 -6.90 41.38
N VAL A 609 -3.38 -6.26 40.48
CA VAL A 609 -3.22 -6.49 39.02
C VAL A 609 -1.96 -5.81 38.48
N HIS A 610 -1.62 -4.62 39.00
CA HIS A 610 -0.36 -3.93 38.69
C HIS A 610 0.86 -4.72 39.21
N GLN A 611 0.81 -5.23 40.44
CA GLN A 611 1.82 -6.10 41.04
C GLN A 611 2.04 -7.35 40.18
N ASN A 612 0.96 -8.02 39.75
CA ASN A 612 1.04 -9.16 38.84
C ASN A 612 1.67 -8.78 37.48
N LEU A 613 1.33 -7.62 36.91
CA LEU A 613 1.94 -7.12 35.68
C LEU A 613 3.45 -6.89 35.84
N ILE A 614 3.89 -6.29 36.96
CA ILE A 614 5.31 -6.08 37.23
C ILE A 614 6.06 -7.41 37.38
N GLN A 615 5.47 -8.44 38.00
CA GLN A 615 6.09 -9.77 38.06
C GLN A 615 6.15 -10.43 36.67
N TYR A 616 5.12 -10.25 35.84
CA TYR A 616 5.09 -10.73 34.45
C TYR A 616 6.20 -10.09 33.61
N VAL A 617 6.30 -8.75 33.60
CA VAL A 617 7.36 -8.03 32.87
C VAL A 617 8.76 -8.40 33.40
N LYS A 618 8.92 -8.59 34.71
CA LYS A 618 10.18 -9.09 35.30
C LYS A 618 10.58 -10.47 34.80
N GLN A 619 9.62 -11.35 34.54
CA GLN A 619 9.87 -12.70 34.02
C GLN A 619 10.15 -12.69 32.50
N THR A 620 9.57 -11.77 31.74
CA THR A 620 9.79 -11.70 30.28
C THR A 620 11.08 -10.96 29.90
N ILE A 621 11.41 -9.83 30.56
CA ILE A 621 12.48 -8.91 30.13
C ILE A 621 13.28 -8.25 31.27
N GLY A 622 13.11 -8.69 32.52
CA GLY A 622 13.57 -7.94 33.72
C GLY A 622 15.09 -7.82 33.89
N ASP A 623 15.86 -8.66 33.21
CA ASP A 623 17.32 -8.57 33.11
C ASP A 623 17.76 -7.40 32.23
N MET A 624 17.01 -7.07 31.16
CA MET A 624 17.28 -5.92 30.28
C MET A 624 16.68 -4.60 30.77
N VAL A 625 15.70 -4.61 31.69
CA VAL A 625 15.08 -3.40 32.27
C VAL A 625 15.99 -2.72 33.31
N LEU A 626 16.33 -1.46 33.05
CA LEU A 626 17.19 -0.60 33.88
C LEU A 626 16.65 -0.43 35.30
N ASP A 627 17.37 -1.01 36.26
CA ASP A 627 17.19 -0.81 37.70
C ASP A 627 17.70 0.59 38.09
N LEU A 628 16.95 1.31 38.92
CA LEU A 628 17.22 2.71 39.23
C LEU A 628 17.57 3.01 40.69
N SER A 629 18.82 3.44 40.84
CA SER A 629 19.18 4.51 41.76
C SER A 629 19.18 5.91 41.11
N ASP A 630 18.93 6.02 39.79
CA ASP A 630 19.15 7.25 39.01
C ASP A 630 17.99 7.62 38.06
N THR A 631 17.09 8.52 38.50
CA THR A 631 15.93 9.01 37.74
C THR A 631 16.25 9.58 36.34
N TRP A 632 15.23 10.10 35.63
CA TRP A 632 15.27 10.86 34.36
C TRP A 632 16.30 12.01 34.22
N ARG A 633 17.16 12.22 35.23
CA ARG A 633 18.34 13.09 35.25
C ARG A 633 19.63 12.39 34.78
N SER A 634 19.61 11.06 34.62
CA SER A 634 20.70 10.24 34.05
C SER A 634 21.14 10.72 32.67
N THR A 635 22.43 10.55 32.35
CA THR A 635 22.97 10.73 31.00
C THR A 635 23.03 9.41 30.24
N PHE A 636 23.00 9.48 28.90
CA PHE A 636 23.12 8.30 28.05
C PHE A 636 24.45 7.54 28.25
N GLU A 637 25.55 8.24 28.55
CA GLU A 637 26.85 7.63 28.90
C GLU A 637 26.74 6.69 30.11
N ARG A 638 26.05 7.12 31.17
CA ARG A 638 25.84 6.31 32.40
C ARG A 638 24.98 5.06 32.16
N ILE A 639 24.15 5.08 31.12
CA ILE A 639 23.27 3.97 30.75
C ILE A 639 24.02 2.99 29.84
N TRP A 640 24.77 3.48 28.86
CA TRP A 640 25.65 2.65 28.05
C TRP A 640 26.80 1.99 28.82
N ALA A 641 27.20 2.56 29.97
CA ALA A 641 28.15 1.92 30.89
C ALA A 641 27.57 0.69 31.63
N GLN A 642 26.25 0.47 31.56
CA GLN A 642 25.55 -0.70 32.09
C GLN A 642 25.22 -1.70 30.95
N PRO A 643 24.92 -2.98 31.25
CA PRO A 643 24.46 -3.93 30.24
C PRO A 643 22.99 -3.71 29.83
N LYS A 644 22.18 -3.07 30.69
CA LYS A 644 20.73 -2.94 30.56
C LYS A 644 20.30 -1.83 29.59
N ARG A 645 19.16 -2.00 28.91
CA ARG A 645 18.76 -1.18 27.75
C ARG A 645 17.30 -0.72 27.72
N ILE A 646 16.41 -1.37 28.47
CA ILE A 646 14.98 -1.05 28.47
C ILE A 646 14.66 -0.12 29.63
N ILE A 647 13.90 0.94 29.38
CA ILE A 647 13.31 1.80 30.41
C ILE A 647 11.83 1.49 30.49
N LEU A 648 11.34 1.05 31.65
CA LEU A 648 9.92 0.81 31.88
C LEU A 648 9.30 2.02 32.58
N GLY A 649 8.67 2.91 31.82
CA GLY A 649 7.79 3.95 32.36
C GLY A 649 6.45 3.35 32.81
N TYR A 650 5.85 3.90 33.86
CA TYR A 650 4.62 3.37 34.44
C TYR A 650 3.71 4.49 35.01
N ASP A 651 2.50 4.65 34.48
CA ASP A 651 1.59 5.75 34.87
C ASP A 651 0.69 5.38 36.06
N HIS A 652 1.33 4.96 37.17
CA HIS A 652 0.65 4.78 38.45
C HIS A 652 1.65 5.00 39.59
N LEU A 653 1.64 6.18 40.22
CA LEU A 653 2.66 6.58 41.20
C LEU A 653 2.90 5.56 42.31
N SER A 654 1.87 4.97 42.92
CA SER A 654 2.06 3.96 43.97
C SER A 654 2.77 2.68 43.52
N VAL A 655 2.70 2.33 42.23
CA VAL A 655 3.44 1.20 41.63
C VAL A 655 4.89 1.61 41.38
N VAL A 656 5.14 2.88 41.06
CA VAL A 656 6.49 3.44 40.98
C VAL A 656 7.13 3.55 42.36
N ASP A 657 6.39 3.93 43.40
CA ASP A 657 6.88 3.94 44.79
C ASP A 657 7.23 2.51 45.27
N GLU A 658 6.35 1.54 45.01
CA GLU A 658 6.54 0.12 45.38
C GLU A 658 7.68 -0.56 44.61
N PHE A 659 7.87 -0.22 43.33
CA PHE A 659 8.83 -0.89 42.43
C PHE A 659 9.89 0.04 41.81
N HIS A 660 10.26 1.12 42.51
CA HIS A 660 11.21 2.17 42.07
C HIS A 660 12.57 1.65 41.53
N SER A 661 12.99 0.44 41.93
CA SER A 661 14.19 -0.24 41.39
C SER A 661 13.93 -0.96 40.04
N PHE A 662 12.84 -0.63 39.35
CA PHE A 662 12.40 -1.32 38.12
C PHE A 662 11.45 -0.48 37.26
N THR A 663 10.55 0.28 37.88
CA THR A 663 9.64 1.22 37.20
C THR A 663 10.12 2.66 37.36
N TRP A 664 10.01 3.40 36.26
CA TRP A 664 10.21 4.84 36.19
C TRP A 664 8.82 5.50 36.23
N ILE A 665 8.71 6.74 36.72
CA ILE A 665 7.50 7.54 36.47
C ILE A 665 7.36 7.64 34.95
N ALA A 666 6.19 7.31 34.39
CA ALA A 666 5.90 7.41 32.95
C ALA A 666 6.28 8.78 32.37
N THR A 667 6.37 8.92 31.04
CA THR A 667 6.64 10.23 30.43
C THR A 667 5.43 11.16 30.57
N GLN A 668 5.63 12.47 30.40
CA GLN A 668 4.50 13.42 30.42
C GLN A 668 3.95 13.58 29.01
N GLN A 669 2.94 12.78 28.66
CA GLN A 669 2.20 12.97 27.42
C GLN A 669 1.51 14.35 27.39
N ARG A 670 1.61 15.01 26.23
CA ARG A 670 1.06 16.34 25.91
C ARG A 670 0.13 16.14 24.72
N TRP A 671 -1.14 15.87 25.05
CA TRP A 671 -2.13 15.41 24.10
C TRP A 671 -3.10 16.53 23.72
N ALA A 672 -3.30 16.75 22.42
CA ALA A 672 -4.18 17.78 21.90
C ALA A 672 -5.66 17.40 21.95
N ASN A 673 -5.99 16.10 21.87
CA ASN A 673 -7.35 15.54 21.85
C ASN A 673 -8.31 16.33 20.95
N THR A 674 -8.02 16.36 19.64
CA THR A 674 -8.77 17.15 18.66
C THR A 674 -8.69 16.54 17.26
N ASP A 675 -9.78 16.65 16.49
CA ASP A 675 -9.85 16.25 15.07
C ASP A 675 -9.32 17.34 14.12
N ASN A 676 -8.75 18.43 14.65
CA ASN A 676 -8.47 19.65 13.91
C ASN A 676 -6.98 20.04 13.94
N LEU A 677 -6.33 19.99 12.76
CA LEU A 677 -4.92 20.30 12.54
C LEU A 677 -4.51 21.72 13.04
N THR A 678 -5.39 22.71 12.94
CA THR A 678 -5.12 24.07 13.45
C THR A 678 -5.12 24.11 14.97
N ASN A 679 -5.93 23.30 15.64
CA ASN A 679 -5.94 23.19 17.10
C ASN A 679 -4.74 22.37 17.61
N LEU A 680 -4.36 21.29 16.92
CA LEU A 680 -3.12 20.55 17.16
C LEU A 680 -1.91 21.48 17.09
N LYS A 681 -1.76 22.29 16.02
CA LYS A 681 -0.70 23.30 15.90
C LYS A 681 -0.68 24.27 17.08
N LYS A 682 -1.84 24.81 17.49
CA LYS A 682 -1.96 25.70 18.65
C LYS A 682 -1.63 25.01 19.98
N HIS A 683 -1.85 23.71 20.11
CA HIS A 683 -1.40 22.93 21.26
C HIS A 683 0.12 22.80 21.25
N LEU A 684 0.71 22.32 20.14
CA LEU A 684 2.15 22.08 20.02
C LEU A 684 2.99 23.37 20.19
N ILE A 685 2.51 24.53 19.72
CA ILE A 685 3.15 25.84 20.00
C ILE A 685 3.20 26.14 21.50
N ARG A 686 2.10 25.91 22.23
CA ARG A 686 2.05 26.15 23.69
C ARG A 686 2.85 25.11 24.47
N ALA A 687 2.90 23.87 23.96
CA ALA A 687 3.67 22.79 24.54
C ALA A 687 5.18 22.99 24.33
N ASN A 688 5.61 23.60 23.24
CA ASN A 688 7.03 23.82 22.94
C ASN A 688 7.56 25.23 23.25
N ASP A 689 6.74 26.08 23.87
CA ASP A 689 7.19 27.29 24.59
C ASP A 689 8.21 26.88 25.67
N GLU A 690 9.40 27.50 25.63
CA GLU A 690 10.51 27.24 26.54
C GLU A 690 10.12 27.28 28.02
N GLY A 691 9.16 28.15 28.38
CA GLY A 691 8.68 28.28 29.75
C GLY A 691 8.08 26.99 30.30
N SER A 692 7.52 26.12 29.45
CA SER A 692 6.88 24.87 29.88
C SER A 692 7.88 23.71 30.03
N ILE A 693 8.81 23.55 29.07
CA ILE A 693 9.77 22.44 29.03
C ILE A 693 10.77 22.54 30.19
N ARG A 694 11.24 23.74 30.49
CA ARG A 694 12.31 24.00 31.49
C ARG A 694 11.98 23.48 32.90
N PHE A 695 10.70 23.32 33.27
CA PHE A 695 10.27 22.95 34.63
C PHE A 695 9.81 21.48 34.81
N SER A 696 9.60 20.69 33.77
CA SER A 696 9.12 19.31 33.97
C SER A 696 10.16 18.45 34.71
N PRO A 697 9.80 17.60 35.69
CA PRO A 697 10.72 16.69 36.36
C PRO A 697 11.05 15.44 35.51
N ARG A 698 10.21 15.10 34.54
CA ARG A 698 10.30 13.93 33.65
C ARG A 698 10.43 14.36 32.17
N PRO A 699 10.69 13.45 31.21
CA PRO A 699 10.55 13.74 29.78
C PRO A 699 9.13 14.16 29.45
N VAL A 700 8.99 14.91 28.36
CA VAL A 700 7.71 15.30 27.78
C VAL A 700 7.55 14.62 26.42
N THR A 701 6.36 14.12 26.17
CA THR A 701 6.00 13.41 24.93
C THR A 701 4.91 14.20 24.25
N ASP A 702 5.21 14.83 23.12
CA ASP A 702 4.14 15.38 22.28
C ASP A 702 3.44 14.24 21.57
N MET A 703 2.13 14.13 21.84
CA MET A 703 1.24 13.24 21.10
C MET A 703 0.78 14.05 19.88
N ALA A 704 1.39 13.74 18.74
CA ALA A 704 1.36 14.57 17.52
C ALA A 704 0.35 14.08 16.48
N GLU A 705 -0.56 13.19 16.87
CA GLU A 705 -1.68 12.69 16.07
C GLU A 705 -2.96 13.55 16.19
N LEU A 706 -3.97 13.26 15.37
CA LEU A 706 -5.33 13.81 15.50
C LEU A 706 -6.26 12.77 16.13
N THR A 707 -7.14 13.22 17.02
CA THR A 707 -8.09 12.35 17.74
C THR A 707 -9.50 12.49 17.16
N PRO A 708 -10.14 11.42 16.69
CA PRO A 708 -11.49 11.49 16.13
C PRO A 708 -12.56 11.68 17.21
N GLU A 709 -13.57 12.51 16.94
CA GLU A 709 -14.73 12.63 17.84
C GLU A 709 -15.58 11.35 17.84
N PRO A 710 -16.17 10.91 18.97
CA PRO A 710 -16.95 9.68 19.04
C PRO A 710 -18.10 9.57 18.02
N TRP A 711 -18.77 10.69 17.70
CA TRP A 711 -19.79 10.71 16.65
C TRP A 711 -19.22 10.57 15.24
N GLY A 712 -18.03 11.12 14.98
CA GLY A 712 -17.33 10.97 13.71
C GLY A 712 -16.73 9.58 13.51
N VAL A 713 -16.40 8.87 14.59
CA VAL A 713 -16.11 7.42 14.57
C VAL A 713 -17.38 6.65 14.17
N ILE A 714 -18.52 6.91 14.83
CA ILE A 714 -19.79 6.19 14.58
C ILE A 714 -20.30 6.39 13.13
N SER A 715 -20.07 7.56 12.52
CA SER A 715 -20.47 7.86 11.15
C SER A 715 -19.38 7.62 10.08
N ASP A 716 -18.20 7.09 10.46
CA ASP A 716 -17.00 6.96 9.62
C ASP A 716 -16.59 8.27 8.89
N ARG A 717 -16.91 9.44 9.49
CA ARG A 717 -16.71 10.79 8.91
C ARG A 717 -15.27 11.02 8.40
N TYR A 718 -14.29 10.42 9.06
CA TYR A 718 -12.88 10.66 8.80
C TYR A 718 -12.24 9.66 7.84
N GLY A 719 -12.90 8.51 7.59
CA GLY A 719 -12.32 7.39 6.84
C GLY A 719 -11.18 6.66 7.57
N GLY A 720 -11.14 6.72 8.91
CA GLY A 720 -10.19 5.98 9.76
C GLY A 720 -8.95 6.75 10.21
N LEU A 721 -8.29 6.24 11.26
CA LEU A 721 -7.08 6.86 11.83
C LEU A 721 -5.94 6.98 10.82
N ARG A 722 -5.76 5.97 9.95
CA ARG A 722 -4.78 6.00 8.84
C ARG A 722 -4.94 7.26 7.99
N LYS A 723 -6.17 7.52 7.52
CA LYS A 723 -6.48 8.70 6.69
C LYS A 723 -6.32 10.01 7.47
N MET A 724 -6.56 10.03 8.78
CA MET A 724 -6.29 11.21 9.62
C MET A 724 -4.78 11.47 9.76
N ALA A 725 -3.97 10.42 9.90
CA ALA A 725 -2.52 10.50 9.98
C ALA A 725 -1.89 10.92 8.65
N ASP A 726 -2.29 10.35 7.51
CA ASP A 726 -1.78 10.76 6.18
C ASP A 726 -2.03 12.26 5.88
N ASN A 727 -3.12 12.83 6.39
CA ASN A 727 -3.45 14.26 6.29
C ASN A 727 -2.72 15.17 7.30
N THR A 728 -1.95 14.60 8.23
CA THR A 728 -1.32 15.29 9.39
C THR A 728 0.20 15.12 9.42
N ASN A 729 0.68 13.95 9.03
CA ASN A 729 2.06 13.50 9.18
C ASN A 729 3.05 14.34 8.33
N LYS A 730 2.59 14.90 7.20
CA LYS A 730 3.38 15.81 6.36
C LYS A 730 3.67 17.13 7.07
N GLN A 731 2.66 17.72 7.72
CA GLN A 731 2.79 18.98 8.46
C GLN A 731 3.49 18.78 9.80
N ILE A 732 3.28 17.64 10.49
CA ILE A 732 4.07 17.25 11.66
C ILE A 732 5.55 17.17 11.32
N SER A 733 5.90 16.52 10.20
CA SER A 733 7.28 16.43 9.71
C SER A 733 7.89 17.81 9.48
N GLU A 734 7.20 18.70 8.76
CA GLU A 734 7.68 20.08 8.54
C GLU A 734 7.83 20.86 9.87
N TRP A 735 6.83 20.82 10.75
CA TRP A 735 6.85 21.60 11.99
C TRP A 735 7.94 21.15 12.95
N TYR A 736 8.20 19.84 13.05
CA TYR A 736 9.32 19.34 13.84
C TYR A 736 10.67 19.51 13.16
N PHE A 737 10.73 19.59 11.82
CA PHE A 737 11.96 19.99 11.15
C PHE A 737 12.29 21.47 11.40
N LYS A 738 11.33 22.39 11.20
CA LYS A 738 11.57 23.85 11.18
C LYS A 738 11.41 24.56 12.52
N GLU A 739 10.33 24.29 13.25
CA GLU A 739 9.90 25.13 14.39
C GLU A 739 10.18 24.49 15.75
N PHE A 740 9.81 23.22 15.92
CA PHE A 740 9.87 22.53 17.21
C PHE A 740 11.15 21.72 17.39
N GLY A 741 11.85 21.38 16.30
CA GLY A 741 13.12 20.65 16.30
C GLY A 741 14.24 21.19 17.20
N PRO A 742 14.35 22.50 17.50
CA PRO A 742 15.28 23.01 18.51
C PRO A 742 14.97 22.59 19.95
N THR A 743 13.70 22.40 20.32
CA THR A 743 13.25 22.20 21.72
C THR A 743 12.53 20.88 21.99
N ALA A 744 12.06 20.18 20.95
CA ALA A 744 11.33 18.91 21.04
C ALA A 744 12.04 17.86 21.88
N ASN A 745 11.26 17.06 22.60
CA ASN A 745 11.76 15.97 23.41
C ASN A 745 11.32 14.62 22.83
N ILE A 746 10.35 13.92 23.40
CA ILE A 746 9.76 12.74 22.77
C ILE A 746 8.62 13.21 21.87
N VAL A 747 8.50 12.65 20.66
CA VAL A 747 7.37 12.92 19.76
C VAL A 747 6.78 11.58 19.32
N ALA A 748 5.54 11.32 19.72
CA ALA A 748 4.77 10.14 19.34
C ALA A 748 3.84 10.48 18.17
N VAL A 749 3.76 9.59 17.18
CA VAL A 749 2.90 9.75 15.99
C VAL A 749 2.13 8.47 15.68
N ASP A 750 0.98 8.62 15.05
CA ASP A 750 0.31 7.54 14.32
C ASP A 750 1.01 7.32 12.97
N PHE A 751 1.13 6.06 12.55
CA PHE A 751 1.62 5.63 11.23
C PHE A 751 2.97 6.26 10.84
N PHE A 752 3.97 6.12 11.72
CA PHE A 752 5.24 6.87 11.66
C PHE A 752 5.99 6.79 10.31
N ARG A 753 5.80 5.73 9.52
CA ARG A 753 6.37 5.54 8.16
C ARG A 753 6.02 6.65 7.17
N GLY A 754 4.90 7.34 7.39
CA GLY A 754 4.49 8.54 6.64
C GLY A 754 5.09 9.85 7.16
N THR A 755 6.09 9.81 8.05
CA THR A 755 6.77 11.00 8.60
C THR A 755 8.28 10.94 8.37
N THR A 756 8.96 12.07 8.45
CA THR A 756 10.43 12.14 8.56
C THR A 756 10.90 12.15 10.03
N ILE A 757 10.05 11.82 11.00
CA ILE A 757 10.29 12.18 12.42
C ILE A 757 11.56 11.55 13.01
N VAL A 758 11.95 10.36 12.52
CA VAL A 758 13.19 9.68 12.93
C VAL A 758 14.41 10.44 12.42
N GLN A 759 14.41 10.78 11.13
CA GLN A 759 15.48 11.52 10.45
C GLN A 759 15.63 12.92 11.03
N THR A 760 14.50 13.60 11.26
CA THR A 760 14.41 14.89 11.94
C THR A 760 14.99 14.83 13.36
N ALA A 761 14.68 13.79 14.14
CA ALA A 761 15.24 13.61 15.48
C ALA A 761 16.75 13.37 15.46
N ILE A 762 17.25 12.53 14.54
CA ILE A 762 18.69 12.28 14.36
C ILE A 762 19.44 13.57 14.00
N TYR A 763 18.94 14.31 13.00
CA TYR A 763 19.50 15.61 12.57
C TYR A 763 19.59 16.60 13.74
N TRP A 764 18.46 16.86 14.42
CA TRP A 764 18.43 17.83 15.51
C TRP A 764 19.28 17.42 16.71
N ASN A 765 19.43 16.13 17.00
CA ASN A 765 20.32 15.66 18.05
C ASN A 765 21.80 15.95 17.77
N VAL A 766 22.26 15.70 16.54
CA VAL A 766 23.64 16.02 16.10
C VAL A 766 23.87 17.53 16.11
N TYR A 767 22.95 18.29 15.51
CA TYR A 767 23.01 19.75 15.41
C TYR A 767 23.05 20.42 16.80
N ARG A 768 22.11 20.08 17.70
CA ARG A 768 22.10 20.57 19.11
C ARG A 768 23.44 20.32 19.81
N SER A 769 24.17 19.25 19.45
CA SER A 769 25.41 18.84 20.12
C SER A 769 26.59 19.71 19.69
N GLN A 770 26.70 20.00 18.39
CA GLN A 770 27.70 20.91 17.84
C GLN A 770 27.58 22.32 18.47
N PHE A 771 26.34 22.81 18.65
CA PHE A 771 26.10 24.10 19.32
C PHE A 771 26.43 24.08 20.83
N ARG A 772 26.21 22.97 21.53
CA ARG A 772 26.67 22.77 22.93
C ARG A 772 28.20 22.77 23.03
N ALA A 773 28.90 22.15 22.07
CA ALA A 773 30.35 22.14 22.02
C ALA A 773 30.97 23.52 21.71
N ASN A 774 30.36 24.29 20.80
CA ASN A 774 30.87 25.61 20.45
C ASN A 774 30.66 26.66 21.57
N ASN A 775 29.52 26.64 22.26
CA ASN A 775 29.31 27.53 23.41
C ASN A 775 30.21 27.19 24.62
N THR A 776 30.52 25.91 24.85
CA THR A 776 31.48 25.53 25.92
C THR A 776 32.94 25.88 25.56
N ARG A 777 33.30 25.95 24.27
CA ARG A 777 34.60 26.47 23.81
C ARG A 777 34.74 27.98 24.00
N THR A 778 33.69 28.78 23.78
CA THR A 778 33.76 30.25 23.91
C THR A 778 33.83 30.71 25.37
N ASP A 779 33.09 30.07 26.28
CA ASP A 779 33.20 30.34 27.73
C ASP A 779 34.60 30.00 28.27
N GLY A 780 35.26 28.96 27.76
CA GLY A 780 36.61 28.54 28.13
C GLY A 780 37.73 29.56 27.85
N ILE A 781 37.43 30.66 27.13
CA ILE A 781 38.40 31.69 26.73
C ILE A 781 38.41 32.91 27.67
N ARG A 782 37.46 33.04 28.62
CA ARG A 782 37.43 34.17 29.57
C ARG A 782 38.11 33.87 30.92
N PHE A 783 38.93 34.84 31.35
CA PHE A 783 39.62 34.91 32.65
C PHE A 783 40.75 33.89 32.97
N ARG A 784 41.85 33.99 32.21
CA ARG A 784 43.19 34.02 32.84
C ARG A 784 43.68 35.47 32.98
N GLY A 785 43.13 36.18 33.96
CA GLY A 785 43.68 37.47 34.39
C GLY A 785 45.07 37.28 35.01
N LYS A 786 46.04 38.11 34.61
CA LYS A 786 47.33 38.21 35.30
C LYS A 786 47.13 38.90 36.66
N ARG A 787 48.04 38.64 37.60
CA ARG A 787 48.37 39.58 38.68
C ARG A 787 49.28 40.69 38.12
#